data_AF-A0A2N1PD63-F1
#
_entry.id   AF-A0A2N1PD63-F1
#
_cell.length_a   1.000
_cell.length_b   1.000
_cell.length_c   1.000
_cell.angle_alpha   90.00
_cell.angle_beta   90.00
_cell.angle_gamma   90.00
#
_symmetry.space_group_name_H-M   'P 1'
#
loop_
_entity.id
_entity.type
_entity.pdbx_description
1 polymer ?
#
loop_
_entity_poly.entity_id
_entity_poly.type
_entity_poly.pdbx_seq_one_letter_code
_entity_poly.pdbx_strand_id
1 'polypeptide(L)'
;MISNRIGRLELSPTLRINAKAKAMKAEGIDVIDFSVGEPDFPTPADIKEAGKKAIDDNFTKYTANDGIPELKSAIRARLKEDHGLEYANNEIIVSSGAKQGLYNLFMAILNRDEEVIIPAPYWVSYPQQVLMVKGKPVIVQTKEENGFRLTADELKANLNFNTKAIIINNPSNPTGAAYTREQLMEICEIAAEEGLIIVADEIYEKVIYDGYRFTSVASLSDKIKAKTVLINGVSKSYSMTGWRIGYAIGPRELISAMGIIQSHTTSNANSIAQKAAAAALSGNQSEINRMVAEFQTRRNYMMSKLNRIPNISCYQPQGAFYLFPNTSAYYNTEYGGMKIRNSYGLSYYLLKEAAVALVPGSAFGADDNIRLSYATSMDKIEKGTDRIIEAMLKLKESPKYKRVALQNVMTYPKGNVEIDTAVSVEERDALVQEAEANLPFDRYFEWNANINGIIIQLRTNVPHLYDFWVENWYPAQLESDLEPHGIIYAVDGVPGRTSYGYYCPEMRTAILFNTSYYGQIRSIALGMVAQASERLLDVHGIRAAGVDFGGKGLLLVGAKGMKRGSSLLRLLEDEKARFLTNDWLFVRYRGNEAIADAPERKFYFKTESAKNFPRYARIFDRSKCENVVTTRSDWTNMKELVDECPLDLGEPYCYWGSLDSRALVDPAWIGGPQKYIKRSHLKTVALLCYEPNTPAVEKLSVEAALDYVTQGKYRSASGAGMTPYKTQPFFNPYILGTSVEQEDLQRRNFHQLFRVTTAYKVNIASIPPETIKSRLRELV
;
A
#
# COMPACT_ATOMS: atom_id res chain seq x y z
N MET A 1 23.03 3.35 -7.15
CA MET A 1 23.96 4.39 -6.64
C MET A 1 23.46 5.13 -5.39
N ILE A 2 22.28 4.79 -4.81
CA ILE A 2 21.78 5.40 -3.56
C ILE A 2 21.72 4.36 -2.42
N SER A 3 21.69 4.80 -1.16
CA SER A 3 21.63 3.88 -0.01
C SER A 3 20.24 3.21 0.12
N ASN A 4 20.20 1.93 0.51
CA ASN A 4 18.95 1.19 0.78
C ASN A 4 18.03 1.87 1.81
N ARG A 5 18.55 2.79 2.62
CA ARG A 5 17.78 3.58 3.59
C ARG A 5 16.90 4.62 2.91
N ILE A 6 17.35 5.20 1.80
CA ILE A 6 16.57 6.21 1.07
C ILE A 6 15.39 5.54 0.36
N GLY A 7 15.59 4.35 -0.22
CA GLY A 7 14.51 3.53 -0.75
C GLY A 7 13.62 2.84 0.30
N ARG A 8 13.68 3.29 1.57
CA ARG A 8 12.77 2.96 2.69
C ARG A 8 11.89 4.15 3.11
N LEU A 9 12.02 5.29 2.42
CA LEU A 9 11.35 6.53 2.76
C LEU A 9 10.29 6.85 1.70
N GLU A 10 9.10 7.18 2.16
CA GLU A 10 8.04 7.63 1.28
C GLU A 10 8.26 9.11 0.92
N LEU A 11 8.20 9.43 -0.37
CA LEU A 11 7.99 10.82 -0.80
C LEU A 11 6.61 11.30 -0.34
N SER A 12 6.53 12.56 0.09
CA SER A 12 5.27 13.11 0.61
C SER A 12 4.16 13.03 -0.45
N PRO A 13 2.99 12.41 -0.16
CA PRO A 13 1.85 12.35 -1.08
C PRO A 13 1.35 13.72 -1.56
N THR A 14 1.72 14.79 -0.84
CA THR A 14 1.44 16.19 -1.21
C THR A 14 2.14 16.65 -2.48
N LEU A 15 3.22 15.99 -2.92
CA LEU A 15 4.07 16.52 -4.00
C LEU A 15 3.33 16.65 -5.34
N ARG A 16 2.46 15.68 -5.71
CA ARG A 16 1.70 15.74 -6.98
C ARG A 16 0.65 16.85 -6.98
N ILE A 17 -0.08 17.00 -5.87
CA ILE A 17 -1.07 18.07 -5.70
C ILE A 17 -0.36 19.43 -5.70
N ASN A 18 0.76 19.55 -4.99
CA ASN A 18 1.55 20.78 -4.95
C ASN A 18 2.14 21.14 -6.31
N ALA A 19 2.66 20.16 -7.06
CA ALA A 19 3.18 20.39 -8.41
C ALA A 19 2.08 20.88 -9.36
N LYS A 20 0.89 20.25 -9.33
CA LYS A 20 -0.25 20.68 -10.14
C LYS A 20 -0.76 22.06 -9.72
N ALA A 21 -0.86 22.34 -8.43
CA ALA A 21 -1.25 23.66 -7.92
C ALA A 21 -0.28 24.76 -8.36
N LYS A 22 1.04 24.49 -8.35
CA LYS A 22 2.05 25.41 -8.88
C LYS A 22 1.92 25.62 -10.39
N ALA A 23 1.70 24.56 -11.16
CA ALA A 23 1.48 24.66 -12.60
C ALA A 23 0.24 25.51 -12.93
N MET A 24 -0.89 25.26 -12.23
CA MET A 24 -2.11 26.04 -12.39
C MET A 24 -1.90 27.54 -12.04
N LYS A 25 -1.16 27.85 -10.97
CA LYS A 25 -0.78 29.24 -10.65
C LYS A 25 0.08 29.87 -11.75
N ALA A 26 1.01 29.11 -12.33
CA ALA A 26 1.85 29.59 -13.43
C ALA A 26 1.05 29.83 -14.73
N GLU A 27 -0.05 29.10 -14.93
CA GLU A 27 -1.04 29.31 -16.00
C GLU A 27 -1.98 30.50 -15.71
N GLY A 28 -1.78 31.23 -14.61
CA GLY A 28 -2.62 32.39 -14.22
C GLY A 28 -3.92 32.01 -13.51
N ILE A 29 -4.12 30.74 -13.15
CA ILE A 29 -5.29 30.29 -12.41
C ILE A 29 -5.15 30.71 -10.94
N ASP A 30 -6.18 31.37 -10.42
CA ASP A 30 -6.28 31.77 -9.02
C ASP A 30 -6.54 30.57 -8.11
N VAL A 31 -5.46 29.92 -7.67
CA VAL A 31 -5.49 28.75 -6.78
C VAL A 31 -5.39 29.17 -5.32
N ILE A 32 -6.40 28.78 -4.53
CA ILE A 32 -6.41 28.93 -3.08
C ILE A 32 -5.70 27.74 -2.45
N ASP A 33 -4.80 28.01 -1.52
CA ASP A 33 -3.90 27.01 -0.96
C ASP A 33 -4.12 26.84 0.55
N PHE A 34 -4.81 25.78 0.94
CA PHE A 34 -4.98 25.36 2.34
C PHE A 34 -4.03 24.20 2.68
N SER A 35 -3.05 23.90 1.84
CA SER A 35 -2.09 22.82 2.08
C SER A 35 -0.94 23.24 3.00
N VAL A 36 -0.61 24.53 3.06
CA VAL A 36 0.58 25.04 3.76
C VAL A 36 0.29 25.31 5.23
N GLY A 37 1.14 24.77 6.11
CA GLY A 37 1.05 24.91 7.56
C GLY A 37 1.92 26.03 8.12
N GLU A 38 1.82 27.24 7.57
CA GLU A 38 2.63 28.41 7.93
C GLU A 38 1.72 29.59 8.25
N PRO A 39 1.89 30.26 9.42
CA PRO A 39 1.20 31.52 9.71
C PRO A 39 1.42 32.56 8.60
N ASP A 40 0.34 33.22 8.17
CA ASP A 40 0.35 34.30 7.18
C ASP A 40 0.74 35.66 7.77
N PHE A 41 0.85 35.75 9.10
CA PHE A 41 1.32 36.95 9.76
C PHE A 41 2.80 37.21 9.47
N PRO A 42 3.23 38.47 9.34
CA PRO A 42 4.65 38.77 9.38
C PRO A 42 5.25 38.40 10.74
N THR A 43 6.54 38.05 10.77
CA THR A 43 7.29 38.00 12.02
C THR A 43 7.14 39.34 12.78
N PRO A 44 6.86 39.34 14.10
CA PRO A 44 6.76 40.55 14.92
C PRO A 44 7.95 41.52 14.77
N ALA A 45 7.68 42.81 14.93
CA ALA A 45 8.62 43.88 14.59
C ALA A 45 9.86 43.85 15.50
N ASP A 46 9.68 43.68 16.80
CA ASP A 46 10.75 43.54 17.79
C ASP A 46 11.69 42.37 17.48
N ILE A 47 11.14 41.24 17.04
CA ILE A 47 11.91 40.07 16.61
C ILE A 47 12.72 40.37 15.34
N LYS A 48 12.12 41.08 14.36
CA LYS A 48 12.82 41.52 13.14
C LYS A 48 13.98 42.46 13.46
N GLU A 49 13.74 43.44 14.33
CA GLU A 49 14.78 44.40 14.75
C GLU A 49 15.92 43.68 15.47
N ALA A 50 15.65 42.68 16.32
CA ALA A 50 16.69 41.87 16.93
C ALA A 50 17.54 41.10 15.87
N GLY A 51 16.89 40.56 14.83
CA GLY A 51 17.59 39.93 13.71
C GLY A 51 18.45 40.92 12.90
N LYS A 52 17.92 42.10 12.58
CA LYS A 52 18.67 43.16 11.89
C LYS A 52 19.87 43.63 12.71
N LYS A 53 19.65 43.91 14.00
CA LYS A 53 20.71 44.30 14.92
C LYS A 53 21.82 43.25 14.99
N ALA A 54 21.48 41.96 14.98
CA ALA A 54 22.49 40.90 14.94
C ALA A 54 23.35 40.94 13.64
N ILE A 55 22.77 41.36 12.51
CA ILE A 55 23.51 41.59 11.27
C ILE A 55 24.40 42.83 11.40
N ASP A 56 23.85 43.95 11.88
CA ASP A 56 24.58 45.22 12.05
C ASP A 56 25.75 45.08 13.03
N ASP A 57 25.57 44.32 14.10
CA ASP A 57 26.60 43.99 15.10
C ASP A 57 27.61 42.93 14.62
N ASN A 58 27.51 42.47 13.36
CA ASN A 58 28.34 41.41 12.79
C ASN A 58 28.31 40.08 13.57
N PHE A 59 27.17 39.71 14.16
CA PHE A 59 26.96 38.43 14.84
C PHE A 59 26.77 37.26 13.84
N THR A 60 27.79 37.04 13.02
CA THR A 60 27.76 36.19 11.80
C THR A 60 28.71 34.99 11.88
N LYS A 61 29.37 34.78 13.03
CA LYS A 61 30.33 33.69 13.23
C LYS A 61 29.67 32.45 13.84
N TYR A 62 30.44 31.36 13.91
CA TYR A 62 30.02 30.16 14.63
C TYR A 62 29.62 30.49 16.07
N THR A 63 28.58 29.81 16.54
CA THR A 63 28.12 29.90 17.93
C THR A 63 28.31 28.55 18.61
N ALA A 64 27.99 28.45 19.90
CA ALA A 64 27.98 27.17 20.58
C ALA A 64 27.07 26.19 19.82
N ASN A 65 27.55 24.96 19.61
CA ASN A 65 26.86 23.92 18.83
C ASN A 65 25.42 23.70 19.30
N ASP A 66 25.20 23.75 20.60
CA ASP A 66 23.92 23.55 21.27
C ASP A 66 23.10 24.84 21.48
N GLY A 67 23.58 25.98 20.99
CA GLY A 67 22.91 27.27 21.01
C GLY A 67 23.53 28.30 21.96
N ILE A 68 23.35 29.58 21.64
CA ILE A 68 23.91 30.69 22.43
C ILE A 68 23.35 30.71 23.86
N PRO A 69 24.16 31.07 24.88
CA PRO A 69 23.72 31.11 26.28
C PRO A 69 22.49 32.00 26.52
N GLU A 70 22.39 33.10 25.79
CA GLU A 70 21.26 34.03 25.84
C GLU A 70 19.94 33.36 25.44
N LEU A 71 19.92 32.64 24.31
CA LEU A 71 18.74 31.92 23.83
C LEU A 71 18.36 30.79 24.78
N LYS A 72 19.33 30.02 25.29
CA LYS A 72 19.07 28.99 26.29
C LYS A 72 18.44 29.57 27.57
N SER A 73 18.92 30.74 28.01
CA SER A 73 18.36 31.44 29.17
C SER A 73 16.93 31.91 28.90
N ALA A 74 16.65 32.44 27.70
CA ALA A 74 15.31 32.82 27.28
C ALA A 74 14.34 31.63 27.22
N ILE A 75 14.78 30.48 26.69
CA ILE A 75 14.01 29.23 26.67
C ILE A 75 13.66 28.81 28.10
N ARG A 76 14.64 28.80 29.02
CA ARG A 76 14.41 28.42 30.44
C ARG A 76 13.43 29.36 31.13
N ALA A 77 13.59 30.66 30.93
CA ALA A 77 12.70 31.66 31.53
C ALA A 77 11.26 31.47 31.03
N ARG A 78 11.08 31.33 29.71
CA ARG A 78 9.77 31.11 29.09
C ARG A 78 9.12 29.83 29.57
N LEU A 79 9.87 28.73 29.64
CA LEU A 79 9.35 27.43 30.10
C LEU A 79 8.94 27.46 31.59
N LYS A 80 9.71 28.16 32.43
CA LYS A 80 9.37 28.36 33.84
C LYS A 80 8.11 29.22 34.01
N GLU A 81 8.01 30.31 33.24
CA GLU A 81 6.86 31.22 33.28
C GLU A 81 5.58 30.53 32.79
N ASP A 82 5.67 29.80 31.68
CA ASP A 82 4.51 29.19 31.03
C ASP A 82 4.03 27.91 31.72
N HIS A 83 4.96 27.07 32.18
CA HIS A 83 4.67 25.69 32.60
C HIS A 83 5.23 25.34 33.98
N GLY A 84 5.91 26.27 34.67
CA GLY A 84 6.54 26.00 35.96
C GLY A 84 7.73 25.03 35.89
N LEU A 85 8.30 24.81 34.71
CA LEU A 85 9.36 23.82 34.50
C LEU A 85 10.75 24.46 34.59
N GLU A 86 11.60 23.85 35.41
CA GLU A 86 13.00 24.23 35.53
C GLU A 86 13.93 23.18 34.90
N TYR A 87 14.87 23.65 34.07
CA TYR A 87 15.94 22.87 33.48
C TYR A 87 17.26 23.64 33.56
N ALA A 88 18.39 22.94 33.44
CA ALA A 88 19.72 23.52 33.31
C ALA A 88 20.06 23.82 31.84
N ASN A 89 21.04 24.69 31.59
CA ASN A 89 21.48 25.03 30.23
C ASN A 89 22.00 23.81 29.44
N ASN A 90 22.53 22.79 30.12
CA ASN A 90 23.02 21.55 29.51
C ASN A 90 21.93 20.49 29.31
N GLU A 91 20.67 20.83 29.57
CA GLU A 91 19.48 20.03 29.27
C GLU A 91 18.71 20.62 28.08
N ILE A 92 19.31 21.56 27.35
CA ILE A 92 18.71 22.25 26.21
C ILE A 92 19.67 22.20 25.02
N ILE A 93 19.14 21.89 23.83
CA ILE A 93 19.84 22.01 22.56
C ILE A 93 18.98 22.79 21.56
N VAL A 94 19.58 23.79 20.89
CA VAL A 94 18.97 24.56 19.82
C VAL A 94 19.37 23.96 18.47
N SER A 95 18.40 23.74 17.58
CA SER A 95 18.58 23.13 16.27
C SER A 95 17.98 24.00 15.15
N SER A 96 18.28 23.65 13.90
CA SER A 96 17.75 24.26 12.67
C SER A 96 16.27 23.90 12.44
N GLY A 97 15.42 24.35 13.36
CA GLY A 97 14.01 24.01 13.48
C GLY A 97 13.76 22.72 14.26
N ALA A 98 12.53 22.57 14.77
CA ALA A 98 12.10 21.41 15.55
C ALA A 98 12.24 20.08 14.79
N LYS A 99 12.10 20.10 13.46
CA LYS A 99 12.31 18.93 12.59
C LYS A 99 13.72 18.33 12.73
N GLN A 100 14.76 19.16 12.88
CA GLN A 100 16.10 18.67 13.14
C GLN A 100 16.22 18.13 14.57
N GLY A 101 15.59 18.79 15.55
CA GLY A 101 15.55 18.30 16.94
C GLY A 101 15.00 16.88 17.05
N LEU A 102 13.87 16.61 16.39
CA LEU A 102 13.29 15.26 16.28
C LEU A 102 14.24 14.27 15.61
N TYR A 103 14.86 14.66 14.49
CA TYR A 103 15.81 13.79 13.78
C TYR A 103 17.02 13.44 14.66
N ASN A 104 17.62 14.43 15.32
CA ASN A 104 18.74 14.22 16.24
C ASN A 104 18.33 13.31 17.40
N LEU A 105 17.11 13.47 17.93
CA LEU A 105 16.58 12.62 18.99
C LEU A 105 16.46 11.17 18.52
N PHE A 106 15.78 10.91 17.40
CA PHE A 106 15.62 9.56 16.88
C PHE A 106 16.96 8.90 16.55
N MET A 107 17.89 9.65 15.97
CA MET A 107 19.24 9.16 15.69
C MET A 107 20.04 8.87 16.98
N ALA A 108 19.74 9.55 18.09
CA ALA A 108 20.39 9.32 19.38
C ALA A 108 19.82 8.11 20.13
N ILE A 109 18.51 7.84 20.01
CA ILE A 109 17.83 6.86 20.87
C ILE A 109 17.53 5.52 20.19
N LEU A 110 17.48 5.45 18.86
CA LEU A 110 17.04 4.26 18.14
C LEU A 110 18.20 3.41 17.64
N ASN A 111 18.15 2.13 17.99
CA ASN A 111 18.85 1.06 17.30
C ASN A 111 18.01 0.53 16.13
N ARG A 112 18.60 -0.41 15.38
CA ARG A 112 17.92 -1.08 14.28
C ARG A 112 16.69 -1.84 14.79
N ASP A 113 15.57 -1.67 14.10
CA ASP A 113 14.30 -2.38 14.33
C ASP A 113 13.62 -2.08 15.69
N GLU A 114 14.18 -1.19 16.52
CA GLU A 114 13.50 -0.64 17.69
C GLU A 114 12.28 0.19 17.27
N GLU A 115 11.22 0.09 18.07
CA GLU A 115 9.90 0.58 17.71
C GLU A 115 9.59 1.94 18.32
N VAL A 116 8.95 2.80 17.52
CA VAL A 116 8.37 4.07 17.98
C VAL A 116 6.88 4.04 17.75
N ILE A 117 6.09 4.19 18.81
CA ILE A 117 4.64 4.29 18.71
C ILE A 117 4.24 5.69 18.24
N ILE A 118 3.43 5.74 17.18
CA ILE A 118 2.98 6.97 16.54
C ILE A 118 1.45 6.91 16.38
N PRO A 119 0.69 7.73 17.14
CA PRO A 119 -0.75 7.83 16.98
C PRO A 119 -1.11 8.44 15.62
N ALA A 120 -1.94 7.76 14.82
CA ALA A 120 -2.56 8.31 13.62
C ALA A 120 -3.91 8.94 13.97
N PRO A 121 -4.27 10.11 13.39
CA PRO A 121 -3.54 10.82 12.34
C PRO A 121 -2.28 11.53 12.86
N TYR A 122 -1.15 11.39 12.14
CA TYR A 122 0.17 11.88 12.56
C TYR A 122 0.75 12.94 11.61
N TRP A 123 1.72 13.73 12.09
CA TRP A 123 2.49 14.58 11.17
C TRP A 123 3.39 13.72 10.26
N VAL A 124 3.29 13.95 8.96
CA VAL A 124 3.87 13.14 7.88
C VAL A 124 5.35 12.77 8.03
N SER A 125 6.14 13.55 8.79
CA SER A 125 7.57 13.31 8.95
C SER A 125 7.92 12.34 10.08
N TYR A 126 7.05 12.09 11.05
CA TYR A 126 7.38 11.20 12.17
C TYR A 126 7.76 9.78 11.72
N PRO A 127 6.92 9.02 10.98
CA PRO A 127 7.29 7.67 10.57
C PRO A 127 8.54 7.66 9.68
N GLN A 128 8.68 8.68 8.82
CA GLN A 128 9.81 8.80 7.91
C GLN A 128 11.13 9.05 8.66
N GLN A 129 11.12 9.87 9.72
CA GLN A 129 12.32 10.09 10.53
C GLN A 129 12.74 8.84 11.32
N VAL A 130 11.78 8.06 11.81
CA VAL A 130 12.03 6.77 12.45
C VAL A 130 12.66 5.79 11.45
N LEU A 131 12.10 5.67 10.25
CA LEU A 131 12.64 4.83 9.17
C LEU A 131 14.05 5.27 8.72
N MET A 132 14.30 6.58 8.64
CA MET A 132 15.61 7.15 8.28
C MET A 132 16.73 6.67 9.20
N VAL A 133 16.45 6.41 10.47
CA VAL A 133 17.46 5.95 11.44
C VAL A 133 17.39 4.44 11.66
N LYS A 134 16.67 3.70 10.80
CA LYS A 134 16.44 2.25 10.84
C LYS A 134 15.59 1.77 12.03
N GLY A 135 14.83 2.66 12.68
CA GLY A 135 13.77 2.25 13.59
C GLY A 135 12.53 1.79 12.83
N LYS A 136 11.54 1.28 13.57
CA LYS A 136 10.26 0.81 13.05
C LYS A 136 9.10 1.65 13.60
N PRO A 137 8.37 2.41 12.77
CA PRO A 137 7.17 3.09 13.22
C PRO A 137 6.04 2.09 13.47
N VAL A 138 5.43 2.14 14.65
CA VAL A 138 4.21 1.39 15.00
C VAL A 138 3.04 2.38 15.01
N ILE A 139 2.23 2.32 13.96
CA ILE A 139 1.11 3.24 13.78
C ILE A 139 -0.10 2.75 14.56
N VAL A 140 -0.60 3.58 15.48
CA VAL A 140 -1.81 3.28 16.27
C VAL A 140 -2.95 4.15 15.79
N GLN A 141 -3.98 3.54 15.20
CA GLN A 141 -5.13 4.24 14.63
C GLN A 141 -6.06 4.74 15.74
N THR A 142 -6.12 6.06 15.94
CA THR A 142 -7.08 6.71 16.85
C THR A 142 -8.39 7.00 16.11
N LYS A 143 -9.43 7.46 16.81
CA LYS A 143 -10.77 7.61 16.25
C LYS A 143 -11.30 9.03 16.38
N GLU A 144 -12.14 9.47 15.45
CA GLU A 144 -12.71 10.83 15.52
C GLU A 144 -13.59 11.01 16.77
N GLU A 145 -14.28 9.96 17.22
CA GLU A 145 -15.19 9.99 18.37
C GLU A 145 -14.47 10.28 19.69
N ASN A 146 -13.18 9.91 19.79
CA ASN A 146 -12.35 10.23 20.95
C ASN A 146 -11.51 11.51 20.72
N GLY A 147 -11.75 12.23 19.62
CA GLY A 147 -11.02 13.42 19.21
C GLY A 147 -9.62 13.14 18.70
N PHE A 148 -9.40 11.97 18.09
CA PHE A 148 -8.10 11.53 17.55
C PHE A 148 -6.98 11.45 18.60
N ARG A 149 -7.34 11.09 19.83
CA ARG A 149 -6.40 10.95 20.94
C ARG A 149 -6.11 9.48 21.18
N LEU A 150 -4.83 9.17 21.42
CA LEU A 150 -4.43 7.86 21.90
C LEU A 150 -5.02 7.64 23.30
N THR A 151 -5.50 6.43 23.58
CA THR A 151 -5.93 6.02 24.92
C THR A 151 -4.88 5.15 25.59
N ALA A 152 -4.93 5.05 26.92
CA ALA A 152 -4.07 4.17 27.70
C ALA A 152 -4.15 2.69 27.26
N ASP A 153 -5.35 2.21 26.93
CA ASP A 153 -5.57 0.83 26.48
C ASP A 153 -4.99 0.59 25.08
N GLU A 154 -5.16 1.55 24.17
CA GLU A 154 -4.53 1.48 22.84
C GLU A 154 -3.01 1.52 22.93
N LEU A 155 -2.43 2.30 23.85
CA LEU A 155 -1.00 2.26 24.12
C LEU A 155 -0.58 0.85 24.57
N LYS A 156 -1.17 0.34 25.66
CA LYS A 156 -0.83 -0.98 26.23
C LYS A 156 -0.92 -2.11 25.21
N ALA A 157 -1.94 -2.11 24.36
CA ALA A 157 -2.14 -3.13 23.34
C ALA A 157 -1.04 -3.17 22.26
N ASN A 158 -0.27 -2.09 22.12
CA ASN A 158 0.79 -1.97 21.11
C ASN A 158 2.21 -1.99 21.70
N LEU A 159 2.35 -2.16 23.01
CA LEU A 159 3.65 -2.29 23.66
C LEU A 159 4.26 -3.67 23.44
N ASN A 160 5.58 -3.71 23.25
CA ASN A 160 6.38 -4.90 23.36
C ASN A 160 7.83 -4.56 23.75
N PHE A 161 8.69 -5.58 23.87
CA PHE A 161 10.07 -5.42 24.32
C PHE A 161 10.95 -4.56 23.38
N ASN A 162 10.57 -4.35 22.13
CA ASN A 162 11.27 -3.48 21.19
C ASN A 162 10.76 -2.03 21.23
N THR A 163 9.66 -1.75 21.93
CA THR A 163 9.13 -0.39 22.02
C THR A 163 10.10 0.50 22.79
N LYS A 164 10.63 1.53 22.10
CA LYS A 164 11.65 2.44 22.64
C LYS A 164 11.09 3.79 23.02
N ALA A 165 10.14 4.29 22.24
CA ALA A 165 9.59 5.63 22.42
C ALA A 165 8.14 5.72 21.97
N ILE A 166 7.44 6.71 22.51
CA ILE A 166 6.11 7.13 22.04
C ILE A 166 6.16 8.61 21.63
N ILE A 167 5.40 8.99 20.60
CA ILE A 167 5.23 10.39 20.20
C ILE A 167 3.89 10.90 20.68
N ILE A 168 3.91 12.02 21.41
CA ILE A 168 2.73 12.79 21.79
C ILE A 168 2.87 14.17 21.15
N ASN A 169 2.09 14.44 20.10
CA ASN A 169 2.00 15.76 19.50
C ASN A 169 0.75 16.48 20.01
N ASN A 170 0.95 17.54 20.80
CA ASN A 170 -0.10 18.21 21.54
C ASN A 170 0.13 19.74 21.52
N PRO A 171 -0.76 20.55 20.95
CA PRO A 171 -1.84 20.19 20.02
C PRO A 171 -1.34 19.52 18.73
N SER A 172 -2.18 18.69 18.12
CA SER A 172 -1.80 17.82 17.00
C SER A 172 -1.84 18.50 15.62
N ASN A 173 -0.89 18.14 14.74
CA ASN A 173 -1.03 18.22 13.29
C ASN A 173 -1.18 16.79 12.75
N PRO A 174 -2.32 16.43 12.12
CA PRO A 174 -3.21 17.31 11.37
C PRO A 174 -4.53 17.69 12.05
N THR A 175 -4.84 17.16 13.24
CA THR A 175 -6.22 17.17 13.76
C THR A 175 -6.56 18.41 14.59
N GLY A 176 -5.54 19.11 15.10
CA GLY A 176 -5.66 20.16 16.11
C GLY A 176 -6.28 19.68 17.43
N ALA A 177 -6.32 18.35 17.65
CA ALA A 177 -6.69 17.76 18.92
C ALA A 177 -5.68 18.11 20.01
N ALA A 178 -6.19 18.31 21.22
CA ALA A 178 -5.37 18.48 22.40
C ALA A 178 -5.82 17.54 23.53
N TYR A 179 -4.88 17.10 24.35
CA TYR A 179 -5.11 16.15 25.45
C TYR A 179 -5.36 16.87 26.77
N THR A 180 -6.33 16.41 27.56
CA THR A 180 -6.45 16.89 28.95
C THR A 180 -5.27 16.42 29.80
N ARG A 181 -5.07 17.06 30.96
CA ARG A 181 -4.02 16.67 31.92
C ARG A 181 -4.16 15.21 32.33
N GLU A 182 -5.39 14.75 32.57
CA GLU A 182 -5.70 13.40 33.03
C GLU A 182 -5.36 12.37 31.95
N GLN A 183 -5.75 12.64 30.70
CA GLN A 183 -5.42 11.78 29.56
C GLN A 183 -3.90 11.67 29.34
N LEU A 184 -3.19 12.81 29.44
CA LEU A 184 -1.73 12.78 29.35
C LEU A 184 -1.11 11.99 30.50
N MET A 185 -1.61 12.15 31.72
CA MET A 185 -1.12 11.44 32.90
C MET A 185 -1.21 9.92 32.69
N GLU A 186 -2.39 9.41 32.32
CA GLU A 186 -2.61 7.97 32.11
C GLU A 186 -1.63 7.37 31.10
N ILE A 187 -1.43 8.04 29.95
CA ILE A 187 -0.54 7.58 28.88
C ILE A 187 0.93 7.67 29.32
N CYS A 188 1.32 8.80 29.92
CA CYS A 188 2.71 9.08 30.26
C CYS A 188 3.19 8.30 31.49
N GLU A 189 2.31 7.96 32.44
CA GLU A 189 2.63 7.07 33.55
C GLU A 189 2.99 5.68 33.04
N ILE A 190 2.17 5.10 32.15
CA ILE A 190 2.45 3.81 31.50
C ILE A 190 3.80 3.87 30.77
N ALA A 191 4.00 4.91 29.96
CA ALA A 191 5.25 5.05 29.20
C ALA A 191 6.47 5.16 30.12
N ALA A 192 6.37 5.89 31.23
CA ALA A 192 7.45 6.02 32.19
C ALA A 192 7.70 4.73 32.99
N GLU A 193 6.66 3.95 33.30
CA GLU A 193 6.75 2.63 33.97
C GLU A 193 7.45 1.59 33.10
N GLU A 194 7.11 1.58 31.82
CA GLU A 194 7.70 0.71 30.80
C GLU A 194 9.09 1.22 30.33
N GLY A 195 9.56 2.34 30.92
CA GLY A 195 10.88 2.89 30.69
C GLY A 195 11.07 3.58 29.34
N LEU A 196 9.98 3.82 28.59
CA LEU A 196 9.95 4.42 27.26
C LEU A 196 10.38 5.89 27.29
N ILE A 197 10.95 6.37 26.18
CA ILE A 197 11.14 7.81 25.96
C ILE A 197 9.83 8.42 25.46
N ILE A 198 9.40 9.52 26.09
CA ILE A 198 8.22 10.27 25.70
C ILE A 198 8.67 11.46 24.85
N VAL A 199 8.40 11.42 23.55
CA VAL A 199 8.67 12.52 22.64
C VAL A 199 7.46 13.45 22.63
N ALA A 200 7.56 14.56 23.35
CA ALA A 200 6.48 15.54 23.46
C ALA A 200 6.71 16.68 22.47
N ASP A 201 6.05 16.61 21.30
CA ASP A 201 6.07 17.68 20.31
C ASP A 201 4.99 18.73 20.64
N GLU A 202 5.43 19.80 21.28
CA GLU A 202 4.60 20.86 21.86
C GLU A 202 4.71 22.16 21.03
N ILE A 203 5.11 22.07 19.76
CA ILE A 203 5.34 23.21 18.86
C ILE A 203 4.11 24.13 18.68
N TYR A 204 2.91 23.65 19.00
CA TYR A 204 1.64 24.39 18.93
C TYR A 204 1.11 24.83 20.31
N GLU A 205 1.87 24.72 21.39
CA GLU A 205 1.40 24.97 22.78
C GLU A 205 0.72 26.33 22.98
N LYS A 206 1.15 27.36 22.22
CA LYS A 206 0.60 28.72 22.31
C LYS A 206 -0.63 28.93 21.42
N VAL A 207 -0.83 28.07 20.42
CA VAL A 207 -1.96 28.17 19.49
C VAL A 207 -3.08 27.29 20.03
N ILE A 208 -3.82 27.84 20.99
CA ILE A 208 -4.89 27.17 21.74
C ILE A 208 -6.16 28.03 21.73
N TYR A 209 -7.31 27.38 21.82
CA TYR A 209 -8.62 28.03 21.62
C TYR A 209 -9.59 27.76 22.77
N ASP A 210 -10.67 28.53 22.80
CA ASP A 210 -11.85 28.28 23.66
C ASP A 210 -11.51 28.18 25.16
N GLY A 211 -10.44 28.86 25.60
CA GLY A 211 -9.99 28.81 26.99
C GLY A 211 -9.38 27.47 27.41
N TYR A 212 -9.07 26.58 26.46
CA TYR A 212 -8.36 25.34 26.73
C TYR A 212 -7.04 25.63 27.46
N ARG A 213 -6.77 24.89 28.53
CA ARG A 213 -5.54 25.01 29.31
C ARG A 213 -4.55 23.95 28.88
N PHE A 214 -3.49 24.38 28.21
CA PHE A 214 -2.41 23.50 27.82
C PHE A 214 -1.69 22.91 29.04
N THR A 215 -1.30 21.63 28.94
CA THR A 215 -0.45 20.96 29.93
C THR A 215 0.76 20.39 29.19
N SER A 216 1.95 20.88 29.53
CA SER A 216 3.19 20.28 29.04
C SER A 216 3.38 18.90 29.69
N VAL A 217 3.77 17.90 28.90
CA VAL A 217 3.97 16.52 29.37
C VAL A 217 4.98 16.46 30.52
N ALA A 218 6.06 17.24 30.42
CA ALA A 218 7.10 17.29 31.43
C ALA A 218 6.61 17.86 32.78
N SER A 219 5.47 18.58 32.81
CA SER A 219 4.90 19.18 34.02
C SER A 219 4.00 18.23 34.83
N LEU A 220 3.82 16.99 34.37
CA LEU A 220 2.92 16.02 35.01
C LEU A 220 3.52 15.48 36.31
N SER A 221 4.77 15.02 36.28
CA SER A 221 5.52 14.54 37.45
C SER A 221 7.02 14.47 37.16
N ASP A 222 7.87 14.45 38.19
CA ASP A 222 9.32 14.31 38.01
C ASP A 222 9.71 12.99 37.33
N LYS A 223 8.96 11.90 37.60
CA LYS A 223 9.14 10.59 36.95
C LYS A 223 8.91 10.69 35.44
N ILE A 224 7.83 11.34 35.03
CA ILE A 224 7.51 11.55 33.60
C ILE A 224 8.54 12.49 32.98
N LYS A 225 8.85 13.62 33.64
CA LYS A 225 9.86 14.60 33.20
C LYS A 225 11.20 13.95 32.89
N ALA A 226 11.66 13.01 33.72
CA ALA A 226 12.91 12.29 33.52
C ALA A 226 12.94 11.39 32.26
N LYS A 227 11.77 11.08 31.69
CA LYS A 227 11.61 10.28 30.47
C LYS A 227 11.16 11.10 29.26
N THR A 228 10.90 12.38 29.44
CA THR A 228 10.39 13.26 28.38
C THR A 228 11.52 14.01 27.68
N VAL A 229 11.46 14.03 26.34
CA VAL A 229 12.16 15.03 25.53
C VAL A 229 11.11 15.95 24.90
N LEU A 230 11.05 17.19 25.38
CA LEU A 230 10.21 18.24 24.83
C LEU A 230 10.81 18.73 23.52
N ILE A 231 10.00 18.83 22.49
CA ILE A 231 10.34 19.40 21.19
C ILE A 231 9.46 20.63 20.97
N ASN A 232 10.09 21.79 20.78
CA ASN A 232 9.38 23.05 20.58
C ASN A 232 10.23 24.02 19.74
N GLY A 233 9.78 25.25 19.53
CA GLY A 233 10.43 26.22 18.66
C GLY A 233 9.63 27.48 18.45
N VAL A 234 10.18 28.39 17.64
CA VAL A 234 9.57 29.70 17.39
C VAL A 234 8.75 29.77 16.10
N SER A 235 8.73 28.67 15.31
CA SER A 235 8.17 28.68 13.96
C SER A 235 6.67 29.00 13.90
N LYS A 236 5.89 28.54 14.89
CA LYS A 236 4.41 28.58 14.84
C LYS A 236 3.86 29.74 15.66
N SER A 237 4.25 29.82 16.92
CA SER A 237 3.77 30.86 17.85
C SER A 237 4.19 32.27 17.44
N TYR A 238 5.35 32.44 16.79
CA TYR A 238 5.93 33.75 16.47
C TYR A 238 5.99 34.06 14.98
N SER A 239 5.35 33.25 14.13
CA SER A 239 5.46 33.34 12.66
C SER A 239 6.92 33.42 12.18
N MET A 240 7.73 32.44 12.59
CA MET A 240 9.18 32.35 12.28
C MET A 240 9.57 31.07 11.54
N THR A 241 8.68 30.54 10.69
CA THR A 241 8.89 29.35 9.87
C THR A 241 10.20 29.38 9.08
N GLY A 242 10.48 30.48 8.38
CA GLY A 242 11.67 30.67 7.53
C GLY A 242 12.98 30.91 8.29
N TRP A 243 12.93 31.26 9.58
CA TRP A 243 14.12 31.52 10.41
C TRP A 243 14.83 30.23 10.87
N ARG A 244 14.10 29.10 10.83
CA ARG A 244 14.63 27.77 11.13
C ARG A 244 15.23 27.64 12.53
N ILE A 245 14.51 28.05 13.58
CA ILE A 245 14.91 27.79 14.98
C ILE A 245 13.89 26.88 15.69
N GLY A 246 14.42 25.82 16.28
CA GLY A 246 13.71 24.95 17.23
C GLY A 246 14.66 24.51 18.33
N TYR A 247 14.13 23.85 19.34
CA TYR A 247 14.92 23.39 20.46
C TYR A 247 14.32 22.11 21.06
N ALA A 248 15.20 21.30 21.64
CA ALA A 248 14.83 20.14 22.43
C ALA A 248 15.29 20.33 23.88
N ILE A 249 14.47 19.86 24.83
CA ILE A 249 14.71 19.96 26.27
C ILE A 249 14.47 18.59 26.89
N GLY A 250 15.40 18.08 27.69
CA GLY A 250 15.26 16.74 28.27
C GLY A 250 16.49 16.30 29.07
N PRO A 251 16.58 15.01 29.41
CA PRO A 251 17.70 14.48 30.18
C PRO A 251 19.05 14.84 29.57
N ARG A 252 19.98 15.33 30.41
CA ARG A 252 21.31 15.79 30.00
C ARG A 252 22.03 14.81 29.07
N GLU A 253 21.97 13.51 29.37
CA GLU A 253 22.65 12.47 28.59
C GLU A 253 22.12 12.41 27.15
N LEU A 254 20.80 12.47 26.97
CA LEU A 254 20.16 12.48 25.66
C LEU A 254 20.47 13.76 24.89
N ILE A 255 20.40 14.92 25.56
CA ILE A 255 20.71 16.22 24.95
C ILE A 255 22.18 16.27 24.51
N SER A 256 23.09 15.73 25.31
CA SER A 256 24.50 15.60 24.96
C SER A 256 24.70 14.71 23.72
N ALA A 257 24.00 13.58 23.63
CA ALA A 257 24.06 12.69 22.46
C ALA A 257 23.52 13.37 21.19
N MET A 258 22.42 14.12 21.30
CA MET A 258 21.91 14.97 20.22
C MET A 258 22.94 16.02 19.78
N GLY A 259 23.69 16.59 20.73
CA GLY A 259 24.78 17.52 20.48
C GLY A 259 25.90 16.93 19.62
N ILE A 260 26.31 15.68 19.89
CA ILE A 260 27.32 14.95 19.10
C ILE A 260 26.84 14.77 17.64
N ILE A 261 25.58 14.40 17.44
CA ILE A 261 25.02 14.26 16.10
C ILE A 261 24.98 15.61 15.38
N GLN A 262 24.57 16.66 16.10
CA GLN A 262 24.47 18.01 15.54
C GLN A 262 25.84 18.58 15.11
N SER A 263 26.90 18.33 15.89
CA SER A 263 28.25 18.82 15.56
C SER A 263 28.80 18.24 14.26
N HIS A 264 28.35 17.04 13.88
CA HIS A 264 28.75 16.37 12.64
C HIS A 264 27.79 16.56 11.47
N THR A 265 26.62 17.16 11.69
CA THR A 265 25.59 17.34 10.65
C THR A 265 25.40 18.79 10.23
N THR A 266 25.36 19.72 11.19
CA THR A 266 25.11 21.14 10.90
C THR A 266 26.03 22.11 11.63
N SER A 267 26.76 21.66 12.67
CA SER A 267 27.27 22.57 13.71
C SER A 267 26.11 23.34 14.36
N ASN A 268 26.28 24.62 14.71
CA ASN A 268 25.22 25.42 15.33
C ASN A 268 24.11 25.86 14.37
N ALA A 269 22.92 26.12 14.91
CA ALA A 269 21.84 26.81 14.19
C ALA A 269 22.24 28.25 13.80
N ASN A 270 21.56 28.84 12.81
CA ASN A 270 21.87 30.18 12.28
C ASN A 270 21.98 31.25 13.40
N SER A 271 23.12 31.95 13.47
CA SER A 271 23.45 32.88 14.57
C SER A 271 22.49 34.07 14.67
N ILE A 272 22.07 34.63 13.52
CA ILE A 272 21.12 35.74 13.42
C ILE A 272 19.74 35.31 13.92
N ALA A 273 19.28 34.14 13.47
CA ALA A 273 18.00 33.60 13.87
C ALA A 273 17.95 33.23 15.36
N GLN A 274 19.07 32.81 15.95
CA GLN A 274 19.17 32.59 17.40
C GLN A 274 18.97 33.88 18.21
N LYS A 275 19.52 35.02 17.75
CA LYS A 275 19.28 36.34 18.38
C LYS A 275 17.82 36.77 18.27
N ALA A 276 17.21 36.61 17.08
CA ALA A 276 15.80 36.87 16.88
C ALA A 276 14.91 35.98 17.78
N ALA A 277 15.24 34.69 17.90
CA ALA A 277 14.50 33.76 18.76
C ALA A 277 14.64 34.09 20.26
N ALA A 278 15.79 34.59 20.70
CA ALA A 278 15.98 35.01 22.09
C ALA A 278 15.07 36.22 22.41
N ALA A 279 14.98 37.18 21.49
CA ALA A 279 14.05 38.29 21.58
C ALA A 279 12.58 37.84 21.56
N ALA A 280 12.24 36.87 20.71
CA ALA A 280 10.88 36.31 20.64
C ALA A 280 10.42 35.73 21.99
N LEU A 281 11.28 34.92 22.62
CA LEU A 281 10.95 34.25 23.87
C LEU A 281 10.97 35.18 25.09
N SER A 282 11.84 36.19 25.09
CA SER A 282 12.00 37.14 26.21
C SER A 282 11.10 38.37 26.09
N GLY A 283 10.59 38.64 24.88
CA GLY A 283 9.83 39.84 24.55
C GLY A 283 8.36 39.76 24.93
N ASN A 284 7.60 40.76 24.48
CA ASN A 284 6.17 40.86 24.75
C ASN A 284 5.39 39.77 24.00
N GLN A 285 4.54 39.05 24.73
CA GLN A 285 3.73 37.95 24.19
C GLN A 285 2.36 38.40 23.64
N SER A 286 2.01 39.69 23.70
CA SER A 286 0.70 40.22 23.28
C SER A 286 0.37 39.97 21.81
N GLU A 287 1.37 40.04 20.92
CA GLU A 287 1.16 39.77 19.49
C GLU A 287 0.76 38.32 19.22
N ILE A 288 1.22 37.38 20.04
CA ILE A 288 0.85 35.97 19.95
C ILE A 288 -0.63 35.82 20.28
N ASN A 289 -1.08 36.43 21.38
CA ASN A 289 -2.50 36.43 21.76
C ASN A 289 -3.39 37.02 20.64
N ARG A 290 -2.93 38.08 19.97
CA ARG A 290 -3.62 38.67 18.82
C ARG A 290 -3.70 37.69 17.65
N MET A 291 -2.61 37.02 17.30
CA MET A 291 -2.58 36.02 16.23
C MET A 291 -3.50 34.83 16.55
N VAL A 292 -3.51 34.37 17.81
CA VAL A 292 -4.35 33.25 18.27
C VAL A 292 -5.83 33.59 18.21
N ALA A 293 -6.23 34.79 18.64
CA ALA A 293 -7.62 35.25 18.53
C ALA A 293 -8.10 35.31 17.06
N GLU A 294 -7.22 35.74 16.16
CA GLU A 294 -7.50 35.76 14.72
C GLU A 294 -7.60 34.32 14.17
N PHE A 295 -6.70 33.42 14.54
CA PHE A 295 -6.81 32.01 14.14
C PHE A 295 -8.09 31.35 14.67
N GLN A 296 -8.52 31.66 15.89
CA GLN A 296 -9.80 31.16 16.43
C GLN A 296 -10.98 31.65 15.60
N THR A 297 -10.97 32.92 15.20
CA THR A 297 -11.99 33.51 14.31
C THR A 297 -12.04 32.77 12.97
N ARG A 298 -10.88 32.54 12.36
CA ARG A 298 -10.74 31.80 11.09
C ARG A 298 -11.19 30.35 11.20
N ARG A 299 -10.79 29.65 12.28
CA ARG A 299 -11.24 28.29 12.59
C ARG A 299 -12.75 28.23 12.67
N ASN A 300 -13.37 29.11 13.47
CA ASN A 300 -14.81 29.14 13.68
C ASN A 300 -15.55 29.36 12.37
N TYR A 301 -15.09 30.31 11.55
CA TYR A 301 -15.69 30.58 10.25
C TYR A 301 -15.58 29.38 9.31
N MET A 302 -14.36 28.87 9.09
CA MET A 302 -14.13 27.75 8.17
C MET A 302 -14.91 26.50 8.61
N MET A 303 -14.92 26.20 9.90
CA MET A 303 -15.69 25.08 10.45
C MET A 303 -17.20 25.27 10.26
N SER A 304 -17.73 26.48 10.49
CA SER A 304 -19.15 26.78 10.27
C SER A 304 -19.59 26.59 8.82
N LYS A 305 -18.68 26.82 7.86
CA LYS A 305 -18.91 26.62 6.43
C LYS A 305 -18.86 25.13 6.07
N LEU A 306 -17.82 24.41 6.52
CA LEU A 306 -17.67 22.98 6.25
C LEU A 306 -18.84 22.16 6.84
N ASN A 307 -19.35 22.52 8.01
CA ASN A 307 -20.50 21.87 8.63
C ASN A 307 -21.82 22.02 7.84
N ARG A 308 -21.86 22.89 6.81
CA ARG A 308 -23.02 22.99 5.90
C ARG A 308 -22.98 21.94 4.79
N ILE A 309 -21.84 21.29 4.58
CA ILE A 309 -21.69 20.25 3.58
C ILE A 309 -22.31 18.97 4.16
N PRO A 310 -23.33 18.37 3.50
CA PRO A 310 -23.98 17.17 4.02
C PRO A 310 -22.99 16.02 4.26
N ASN A 311 -23.19 15.25 5.33
CA ASN A 311 -22.41 14.04 5.62
C ASN A 311 -20.89 14.25 5.83
N ILE A 312 -20.46 15.49 6.15
CA ILE A 312 -19.12 15.76 6.67
C ILE A 312 -19.19 15.88 8.20
N SER A 313 -18.36 15.11 8.90
CA SER A 313 -18.02 15.37 10.30
C SER A 313 -16.67 16.06 10.38
N CYS A 314 -16.48 16.90 11.39
CA CYS A 314 -15.18 17.51 11.65
C CYS A 314 -15.05 17.76 13.14
N TYR A 315 -14.07 17.10 13.77
CA TYR A 315 -13.67 17.41 15.13
C TYR A 315 -13.35 18.90 15.29
N GLN A 316 -13.86 19.54 16.36
CA GLN A 316 -13.54 20.93 16.69
C GLN A 316 -12.13 21.01 17.30
N PRO A 317 -11.13 21.56 16.59
CA PRO A 317 -9.78 21.57 17.10
C PRO A 317 -9.62 22.53 18.27
N GLN A 318 -8.89 22.12 19.31
CA GLN A 318 -8.60 22.93 20.50
C GLN A 318 -7.29 23.71 20.36
N GLY A 319 -6.49 23.42 19.33
CA GLY A 319 -5.28 24.15 19.02
C GLY A 319 -4.74 23.89 17.62
N ALA A 320 -3.49 24.29 17.39
CA ALA A 320 -2.85 24.36 16.06
C ALA A 320 -3.69 25.20 15.07
N PHE A 321 -3.52 25.04 13.77
CA PHE A 321 -4.31 25.80 12.78
C PHE A 321 -4.84 24.95 11.62
N TYR A 322 -5.31 23.75 11.96
CA TYR A 322 -5.79 22.76 11.01
C TYR A 322 -7.22 22.31 11.31
N LEU A 323 -8.00 22.05 10.25
CA LEU A 323 -9.22 21.25 10.29
C LEU A 323 -8.95 19.91 9.59
N PHE A 324 -9.57 18.85 10.09
CA PHE A 324 -9.39 17.50 9.58
C PHE A 324 -10.73 16.78 9.34
N PRO A 325 -11.62 17.34 8.50
CA PRO A 325 -12.95 16.77 8.27
C PRO A 325 -12.89 15.36 7.70
N ASN A 326 -13.80 14.51 8.15
CA ASN A 326 -14.10 13.23 7.54
C ASN A 326 -14.92 13.44 6.27
N THR A 327 -14.45 12.85 5.18
CA THR A 327 -15.02 13.00 3.84
C THR A 327 -15.33 11.66 3.19
N SER A 328 -15.22 10.56 3.94
CA SER A 328 -15.44 9.19 3.46
C SER A 328 -16.81 8.98 2.81
N ALA A 329 -17.83 9.73 3.26
CA ALA A 329 -19.17 9.73 2.67
C ALA A 329 -19.18 10.09 1.16
N TYR A 330 -18.15 10.77 0.67
CA TYR A 330 -18.00 11.19 -0.72
C TYR A 330 -17.19 10.21 -1.59
N TYR A 331 -16.65 9.12 -1.05
CA TYR A 331 -15.78 8.18 -1.80
C TYR A 331 -16.54 7.21 -2.71
N ASN A 332 -17.85 7.41 -2.87
CA ASN A 332 -18.67 6.74 -3.87
C ASN A 332 -19.44 7.76 -4.73
N THR A 333 -18.85 8.93 -4.93
CA THR A 333 -19.41 10.00 -5.77
C THR A 333 -18.57 10.19 -7.03
N GLU A 334 -19.14 10.89 -8.01
CA GLU A 334 -18.43 11.25 -9.24
C GLU A 334 -18.77 12.65 -9.73
N TYR A 335 -17.89 13.17 -10.56
CA TYR A 335 -18.11 14.37 -11.36
C TYR A 335 -17.51 14.19 -12.75
N GLY A 336 -18.31 14.41 -13.80
CA GLY A 336 -17.85 14.29 -15.18
C GLY A 336 -17.23 12.92 -15.52
N GLY A 337 -17.70 11.84 -14.89
CA GLY A 337 -17.15 10.48 -15.04
C GLY A 337 -15.94 10.16 -14.15
N MET A 338 -15.35 11.15 -13.48
CA MET A 338 -14.27 10.94 -12.51
C MET A 338 -14.85 10.48 -11.16
N LYS A 339 -14.59 9.22 -10.79
CA LYS A 339 -14.97 8.67 -9.48
C LYS A 339 -14.03 9.14 -8.38
N ILE A 340 -14.60 9.62 -7.28
CA ILE A 340 -13.88 9.90 -6.04
C ILE A 340 -13.81 8.60 -5.26
N ARG A 341 -12.63 8.09 -4.94
CA ARG A 341 -12.45 6.77 -4.26
C ARG A 341 -11.78 6.84 -2.89
N ASN A 342 -11.10 7.95 -2.60
CA ASN A 342 -10.31 8.16 -1.38
C ASN A 342 -9.98 9.65 -1.20
N SER A 343 -9.29 9.99 -0.11
CA SER A 343 -8.90 11.37 0.21
C SER A 343 -8.05 12.04 -0.87
N TYR A 344 -7.19 11.28 -1.57
CA TYR A 344 -6.39 11.78 -2.69
C TYR A 344 -7.27 12.18 -3.87
N GLY A 345 -8.17 11.29 -4.29
CA GLY A 345 -9.11 11.55 -5.39
C GLY A 345 -9.96 12.78 -5.12
N LEU A 346 -10.43 12.94 -3.88
CA LEU A 346 -11.20 14.12 -3.48
C LEU A 346 -10.35 15.39 -3.47
N SER A 347 -9.15 15.34 -2.91
CA SER A 347 -8.23 16.50 -2.88
C SER A 347 -7.83 16.94 -4.29
N TYR A 348 -7.62 15.97 -5.20
CA TYR A 348 -7.32 16.26 -6.60
C TYR A 348 -8.53 16.84 -7.34
N TYR A 349 -9.73 16.32 -7.09
CA TYR A 349 -10.98 16.88 -7.61
C TYR A 349 -11.17 18.34 -7.20
N LEU A 350 -11.02 18.66 -5.92
CA LEU A 350 -11.14 20.03 -5.41
C LEU A 350 -10.06 20.96 -5.97
N LEU A 351 -8.84 20.45 -6.19
CA LEU A 351 -7.81 21.23 -6.86
C LEU A 351 -8.21 21.54 -8.31
N LYS A 352 -8.66 20.54 -9.07
CA LYS A 352 -8.97 20.71 -10.49
C LYS A 352 -10.22 21.55 -10.75
N GLU A 353 -11.31 21.23 -10.05
CA GLU A 353 -12.63 21.81 -10.33
C GLU A 353 -12.93 23.04 -9.49
N ALA A 354 -12.31 23.17 -8.32
CA ALA A 354 -12.51 24.30 -7.42
C ALA A 354 -11.27 25.20 -7.31
N ALA A 355 -10.14 24.85 -7.93
CA ALA A 355 -8.87 25.57 -7.73
C ALA A 355 -8.50 25.72 -6.24
N VAL A 356 -8.76 24.68 -5.44
CA VAL A 356 -8.41 24.64 -4.01
C VAL A 356 -7.46 23.48 -3.70
N ALA A 357 -6.23 23.81 -3.26
CA ALA A 357 -5.22 22.83 -2.90
C ALA A 357 -5.33 22.43 -1.42
N LEU A 358 -5.51 21.13 -1.18
CA LEU A 358 -5.63 20.50 0.15
C LEU A 358 -4.60 19.36 0.31
N VAL A 359 -4.48 18.81 1.52
CA VAL A 359 -3.67 17.60 1.74
C VAL A 359 -4.56 16.39 2.01
N PRO A 360 -4.40 15.28 1.28
CA PRO A 360 -5.16 14.05 1.53
C PRO A 360 -4.81 13.43 2.89
N GLY A 361 -5.82 12.89 3.57
CA GLY A 361 -5.70 12.22 4.86
C GLY A 361 -4.78 11.00 4.86
N SER A 362 -4.67 10.30 3.72
CA SER A 362 -3.72 9.18 3.55
C SER A 362 -2.28 9.56 3.87
N ALA A 363 -1.87 10.82 3.65
CA ALA A 363 -0.54 11.28 4.01
C ALA A 363 -0.26 11.29 5.53
N PHE A 364 -1.31 11.31 6.34
CA PHE A 364 -1.26 11.35 7.80
C PHE A 364 -1.69 10.01 8.43
N GLY A 365 -1.88 8.97 7.61
CA GLY A 365 -2.32 7.65 8.07
C GLY A 365 -3.83 7.50 8.29
N ALA A 366 -4.66 8.42 7.79
CA ALA A 366 -6.11 8.42 7.95
C ALA A 366 -6.84 8.81 6.65
N ASP A 367 -7.06 7.83 5.77
CA ASP A 367 -7.53 8.07 4.39
C ASP A 367 -9.01 8.49 4.27
N ASP A 368 -9.76 8.50 5.37
CA ASP A 368 -11.14 8.98 5.44
C ASP A 368 -11.25 10.51 5.55
N ASN A 369 -10.13 11.20 5.77
CA ASN A 369 -10.10 12.62 6.07
C ASN A 369 -9.33 13.43 5.01
N ILE A 370 -9.46 14.74 5.07
CA ILE A 370 -8.58 15.69 4.35
C ILE A 370 -8.14 16.78 5.32
N ARG A 371 -6.93 17.33 5.15
CA ARG A 371 -6.44 18.43 5.99
C ARG A 371 -6.57 19.77 5.29
N LEU A 372 -7.15 20.74 6.00
CA LEU A 372 -7.21 22.14 5.61
C LEU A 372 -6.48 22.99 6.64
N SER A 373 -5.52 23.79 6.20
CA SER A 373 -4.89 24.84 7.01
C SER A 373 -5.69 26.13 6.90
N TYR A 374 -6.04 26.73 8.04
CA TYR A 374 -6.62 28.07 8.11
C TYR A 374 -5.59 29.14 8.51
N ALA A 375 -4.30 28.83 8.33
CA ALA A 375 -3.22 29.80 8.46
C ALA A 375 -3.06 30.66 7.20
N THR A 376 -4.15 31.33 6.81
CA THR A 376 -4.21 32.23 5.66
C THR A 376 -5.24 33.33 5.89
N SER A 377 -5.29 34.32 4.99
CA SER A 377 -6.20 35.45 5.15
C SER A 377 -7.67 35.02 5.17
N MET A 378 -8.48 35.76 5.94
CA MET A 378 -9.92 35.52 5.98
C MET A 378 -10.54 35.52 4.58
N ASP A 379 -10.19 36.47 3.71
CA ASP A 379 -10.63 36.51 2.31
C ASP A 379 -10.42 35.18 1.54
N LYS A 380 -9.23 34.58 1.67
CA LYS A 380 -8.94 33.27 1.05
C LYS A 380 -9.74 32.15 1.68
N ILE A 381 -9.98 32.21 2.99
CA ILE A 381 -10.82 31.24 3.71
C ILE A 381 -12.26 31.32 3.21
N GLU A 382 -12.84 32.52 3.13
CA GLU A 382 -14.20 32.74 2.62
C GLU A 382 -14.33 32.19 1.20
N LYS A 383 -13.50 32.69 0.29
CA LYS A 383 -13.51 32.28 -1.11
C LYS A 383 -13.23 30.80 -1.31
N GLY A 384 -12.29 30.23 -0.56
CA GLY A 384 -11.90 28.83 -0.68
C GLY A 384 -12.95 27.88 -0.13
N THR A 385 -13.58 28.22 1.00
CA THR A 385 -14.67 27.42 1.55
C THR A 385 -15.91 27.46 0.68
N ASP A 386 -16.25 28.62 0.11
CA ASP A 386 -17.37 28.74 -0.84
C ASP A 386 -17.13 27.88 -2.09
N ARG A 387 -15.93 27.93 -2.67
CA ARG A 387 -15.54 27.06 -3.80
C ARG A 387 -15.60 25.57 -3.46
N ILE A 388 -15.17 25.17 -2.26
CA ILE A 388 -15.29 23.78 -1.80
C ILE A 388 -16.76 23.38 -1.74
N ILE A 389 -17.61 24.18 -1.10
CA ILE A 389 -19.05 23.88 -0.96
C ILE A 389 -19.69 23.73 -2.35
N GLU A 390 -19.45 24.67 -3.25
CA GLU A 390 -19.99 24.62 -4.62
C GLU A 390 -19.53 23.38 -5.39
N ALA A 391 -18.27 22.98 -5.26
CA ALA A 391 -17.75 21.77 -5.90
C ALA A 391 -18.36 20.51 -5.26
N MET A 392 -18.41 20.43 -3.94
CA MET A 392 -18.99 19.28 -3.23
C MET A 392 -20.47 19.07 -3.57
N LEU A 393 -21.22 20.15 -3.84
CA LEU A 393 -22.62 20.07 -4.28
C LEU A 393 -22.79 19.58 -5.73
N LYS A 394 -21.74 19.64 -6.56
CA LYS A 394 -21.75 19.11 -7.94
C LYS A 394 -21.48 17.61 -7.98
N LEU A 395 -20.92 17.03 -6.93
CA LEU A 395 -20.72 15.59 -6.81
C LEU A 395 -22.08 14.90 -6.80
N LYS A 396 -22.25 13.92 -7.68
CA LYS A 396 -23.43 13.07 -7.70
C LYS A 396 -23.04 11.74 -7.09
N GLU A 397 -23.99 11.06 -6.44
CA GLU A 397 -23.79 9.63 -6.17
C GLU A 397 -23.36 8.99 -7.49
N SER A 398 -22.17 8.38 -7.50
CA SER A 398 -21.83 7.51 -8.62
C SER A 398 -22.99 6.55 -8.73
N PRO A 399 -23.57 6.34 -9.93
CA PRO A 399 -24.71 5.46 -10.11
C PRO A 399 -24.45 4.22 -9.26
N LYS A 400 -25.26 4.06 -8.20
CA LYS A 400 -25.21 2.87 -7.35
C LYS A 400 -25.73 1.77 -8.24
N TYR A 401 -24.84 1.24 -9.06
CA TYR A 401 -24.95 -0.12 -9.48
C TYR A 401 -24.83 -0.91 -8.18
N LYS A 402 -25.97 -1.16 -7.53
CA LYS A 402 -26.15 -2.38 -6.75
C LYS A 402 -26.20 -3.53 -7.74
N ARG A 403 -25.11 -3.68 -8.48
CA ARG A 403 -24.83 -4.87 -9.24
C ARG A 403 -24.32 -5.85 -8.19
N VAL A 404 -25.22 -6.70 -7.71
CA VAL A 404 -24.90 -8.14 -7.80
C VAL A 404 -25.08 -8.55 -9.27
N ALA A 405 -24.51 -7.78 -10.19
CA ALA A 405 -24.13 -8.33 -11.46
C ALA A 405 -22.65 -8.57 -11.27
N LEU A 406 -22.29 -9.84 -11.28
CA LEU A 406 -20.97 -10.25 -11.72
C LEU A 406 -20.64 -9.32 -12.91
N GLN A 407 -19.62 -8.47 -12.77
CA GLN A 407 -19.17 -7.58 -13.84
C GLN A 407 -18.54 -8.46 -14.91
N ASN A 408 -19.40 -9.17 -15.62
CA ASN A 408 -19.02 -10.12 -16.62
C ASN A 408 -18.64 -9.35 -17.87
N VAL A 409 -17.38 -9.45 -18.25
CA VAL A 409 -16.84 -8.76 -19.41
C VAL A 409 -16.57 -9.78 -20.50
N MET A 410 -17.07 -9.50 -21.70
CA MET A 410 -16.66 -10.18 -22.91
C MET A 410 -15.32 -9.58 -23.33
N THR A 411 -14.26 -10.37 -23.24
CA THR A 411 -12.92 -9.89 -23.58
C THR A 411 -12.70 -10.00 -25.08
N TYR A 412 -11.95 -9.05 -25.62
CA TYR A 412 -11.45 -9.09 -26.98
C TYR A 412 -9.91 -9.02 -26.96
N PRO A 413 -9.21 -10.01 -27.52
CA PRO A 413 -9.73 -11.33 -27.90
C PRO A 413 -10.20 -12.15 -26.68
N LYS A 414 -10.91 -13.27 -26.91
CA LYS A 414 -11.42 -14.15 -25.83
C LYS A 414 -10.34 -15.01 -25.17
N GLY A 415 -9.09 -14.91 -25.61
CA GLY A 415 -8.00 -15.78 -25.17
C GLY A 415 -6.63 -15.11 -25.30
N ASN A 416 -5.58 -15.89 -25.08
CA ASN A 416 -4.21 -15.41 -25.17
C ASN A 416 -3.87 -14.94 -26.59
N VAL A 417 -3.09 -13.88 -26.67
CA VAL A 417 -2.47 -13.39 -27.89
C VAL A 417 -1.03 -13.92 -27.99
N GLU A 418 -0.46 -13.82 -29.18
CA GLU A 418 0.96 -14.09 -29.37
C GLU A 418 1.81 -13.04 -28.64
N ILE A 419 2.96 -13.47 -28.12
CA ILE A 419 3.90 -12.60 -27.43
C ILE A 419 5.28 -12.80 -28.04
N ASP A 420 5.90 -11.71 -28.50
CA ASP A 420 7.33 -11.69 -28.72
C ASP A 420 8.06 -11.59 -27.37
N THR A 421 8.90 -12.57 -27.06
CA THR A 421 9.58 -12.69 -25.76
C THR A 421 11.05 -12.28 -25.80
N ALA A 422 11.54 -11.84 -26.97
CA ALA A 422 12.95 -11.52 -27.20
C ALA A 422 13.16 -10.05 -27.61
N VAL A 423 12.33 -9.15 -27.06
CA VAL A 423 12.34 -7.72 -27.40
C VAL A 423 13.56 -7.03 -26.77
N SER A 424 14.30 -6.25 -27.58
CA SER A 424 15.46 -5.49 -27.09
C SER A 424 15.05 -4.36 -26.14
N VAL A 425 16.03 -3.77 -25.43
CA VAL A 425 15.77 -2.62 -24.54
C VAL A 425 15.27 -1.41 -25.33
N GLU A 426 15.84 -1.17 -26.52
CA GLU A 426 15.47 -0.06 -27.41
C GLU A 426 14.06 -0.22 -27.98
N GLU A 427 13.72 -1.43 -28.44
CA GLU A 427 12.37 -1.74 -28.93
C GLU A 427 11.35 -1.60 -27.80
N ARG A 428 11.71 -2.06 -26.59
CA ARG A 428 10.89 -1.91 -25.39
C ARG A 428 10.60 -0.45 -25.09
N ASP A 429 11.60 0.43 -25.14
CA ASP A 429 11.42 1.86 -24.83
C ASP A 429 10.43 2.52 -25.81
N ALA A 430 10.52 2.19 -27.10
CA ALA A 430 9.56 2.67 -28.10
C ALA A 430 8.14 2.15 -27.85
N LEU A 431 7.98 0.86 -27.51
CA LEU A 431 6.69 0.26 -27.22
C LEU A 431 6.07 0.80 -25.92
N VAL A 432 6.89 1.09 -24.90
CA VAL A 432 6.43 1.74 -23.66
C VAL A 432 5.94 3.15 -23.94
N GLN A 433 6.68 3.93 -24.73
CA GLN A 433 6.26 5.29 -25.09
C GLN A 433 4.91 5.29 -25.81
N GLU A 434 4.68 4.36 -26.73
CA GLU A 434 3.39 4.19 -27.41
C GLU A 434 2.28 3.74 -26.46
N ALA A 435 2.57 2.80 -25.55
CA ALA A 435 1.62 2.35 -24.54
C ALA A 435 1.21 3.49 -23.61
N GLU A 436 2.17 4.28 -23.10
CA GLU A 436 1.93 5.43 -22.24
C GLU A 436 1.12 6.53 -22.93
N ALA A 437 1.34 6.76 -24.23
CA ALA A 437 0.54 7.70 -25.03
C ALA A 437 -0.96 7.29 -25.10
N ASN A 438 -1.26 6.01 -24.89
CA ASN A 438 -2.62 5.45 -24.91
C ASN A 438 -3.15 5.12 -23.50
N LEU A 439 -2.50 5.62 -22.45
CA LEU A 439 -2.95 5.57 -21.06
C LEU A 439 -3.44 6.97 -20.61
N PRO A 440 -4.61 7.44 -21.08
CA PRO A 440 -5.08 8.77 -20.74
C PRO A 440 -5.45 8.84 -19.26
N PHE A 441 -5.22 10.00 -18.64
CA PHE A 441 -5.33 10.17 -17.19
C PHE A 441 -6.71 9.83 -16.60
N ASP A 442 -7.79 10.03 -17.37
CA ASP A 442 -9.17 9.71 -16.97
C ASP A 442 -9.47 8.21 -16.93
N ARG A 443 -8.66 7.40 -17.63
CA ARG A 443 -8.80 5.94 -17.68
C ARG A 443 -7.52 5.23 -17.26
N TYR A 444 -6.55 5.89 -16.65
CA TYR A 444 -5.32 5.27 -16.19
C TYR A 444 -5.51 4.56 -14.85
N PHE A 445 -5.23 3.26 -14.82
CA PHE A 445 -5.23 2.44 -13.63
C PHE A 445 -3.86 1.83 -13.37
N GLU A 446 -3.38 1.98 -12.14
CA GLU A 446 -2.09 1.43 -11.69
C GLU A 446 -2.27 0.66 -10.39
N TRP A 447 -1.66 -0.53 -10.30
CA TRP A 447 -1.64 -1.28 -9.04
C TRP A 447 -0.49 -2.25 -8.94
N ASN A 448 0.04 -2.37 -7.72
CA ASN A 448 1.23 -3.14 -7.40
C ASN A 448 0.85 -4.44 -6.69
N ALA A 449 1.21 -5.57 -7.31
CA ALA A 449 0.93 -6.91 -6.82
C ALA A 449 2.16 -7.53 -6.16
N ASN A 450 2.03 -8.01 -4.91
CA ASN A 450 3.00 -8.91 -4.31
C ASN A 450 2.65 -10.36 -4.69
N ILE A 451 3.49 -10.97 -5.51
CA ILE A 451 3.35 -12.36 -5.94
C ILE A 451 4.57 -13.13 -5.44
N ASN A 452 4.38 -13.87 -4.34
CA ASN A 452 5.43 -14.66 -3.69
C ASN A 452 6.72 -13.87 -3.32
N GLY A 453 6.57 -12.60 -2.92
CA GLY A 453 7.68 -11.72 -2.55
C GLY A 453 8.27 -10.90 -3.70
N ILE A 454 7.82 -11.14 -4.94
CA ILE A 454 8.17 -10.34 -6.12
C ILE A 454 7.04 -9.36 -6.40
N ILE A 455 7.38 -8.09 -6.59
CA ILE A 455 6.41 -7.02 -6.85
C ILE A 455 6.28 -6.79 -8.34
N ILE A 456 5.08 -7.00 -8.90
CA ILE A 456 4.75 -6.71 -10.31
C ILE A 456 3.75 -5.57 -10.36
N GLN A 457 4.04 -4.53 -11.15
CA GLN A 457 3.13 -3.41 -11.36
C GLN A 457 2.31 -3.62 -12.63
N LEU A 458 0.99 -3.46 -12.53
CA LEU A 458 0.10 -3.35 -13.68
C LEU A 458 -0.21 -1.87 -13.96
N ARG A 459 -0.08 -1.47 -15.22
CA ARG A 459 -0.52 -0.19 -15.79
C ARG A 459 -1.50 -0.47 -16.92
N THR A 460 -2.74 0.00 -16.83
CA THR A 460 -3.77 -0.32 -17.82
C THR A 460 -4.78 0.79 -17.99
N ASN A 461 -5.37 0.89 -19.20
CA ASN A 461 -6.56 1.71 -19.44
C ASN A 461 -7.87 0.91 -19.39
N VAL A 462 -7.81 -0.38 -19.06
CA VAL A 462 -8.94 -1.31 -19.07
C VAL A 462 -9.41 -1.56 -17.63
N PRO A 463 -10.60 -1.06 -17.23
CA PRO A 463 -11.11 -1.22 -15.87
C PRO A 463 -11.25 -2.69 -15.44
N HIS A 464 -11.68 -3.58 -16.35
CA HIS A 464 -11.83 -5.02 -16.11
C HIS A 464 -10.53 -5.68 -15.66
N LEU A 465 -9.44 -5.38 -16.37
CA LEU A 465 -8.13 -5.96 -16.09
C LEU A 465 -7.60 -5.49 -14.73
N TYR A 466 -7.80 -4.21 -14.41
CA TYR A 466 -7.49 -3.66 -13.09
C TYR A 466 -8.30 -4.33 -11.99
N ASP A 467 -9.61 -4.47 -12.15
CA ASP A 467 -10.50 -5.05 -11.16
C ASP A 467 -10.16 -6.52 -10.86
N PHE A 468 -9.86 -7.32 -11.89
CA PHE A 468 -9.41 -8.71 -11.71
C PHE A 468 -8.02 -8.78 -11.05
N TRP A 469 -7.12 -7.86 -11.41
CA TRP A 469 -5.76 -7.80 -10.86
C TRP A 469 -5.75 -7.50 -9.36
N VAL A 470 -6.51 -6.49 -8.91
CA VAL A 470 -6.63 -6.11 -7.50
C VAL A 470 -7.26 -7.22 -6.65
N GLU A 471 -8.19 -7.99 -7.22
CA GLU A 471 -8.84 -9.08 -6.50
C GLU A 471 -8.01 -10.36 -6.41
N ASN A 472 -7.24 -10.67 -7.46
CA ASN A 472 -6.45 -11.89 -7.50
C ASN A 472 -5.20 -11.83 -6.61
N TRP A 473 -4.55 -10.66 -6.53
CA TRP A 473 -3.23 -10.56 -5.90
C TRP A 473 -3.27 -9.85 -4.54
N TYR A 474 -2.20 -9.99 -3.76
CA TYR A 474 -2.01 -9.21 -2.54
C TYR A 474 -1.42 -7.84 -2.88
N PRO A 475 -1.88 -6.75 -2.24
CA PRO A 475 -1.31 -5.43 -2.48
C PRO A 475 0.15 -5.38 -2.05
N ALA A 476 0.98 -4.71 -2.84
CA ALA A 476 2.32 -4.29 -2.47
C ALA A 476 2.35 -2.76 -2.39
N GLN A 477 2.88 -2.21 -1.31
CA GLN A 477 3.30 -0.81 -1.32
C GLN A 477 4.68 -0.75 -1.95
N LEU A 478 4.77 -0.09 -3.10
CA LEU A 478 6.05 0.29 -3.71
C LEU A 478 6.36 1.68 -3.22
N GLU A 479 7.51 1.80 -2.58
CA GLU A 479 8.07 3.08 -2.23
C GLU A 479 8.55 3.79 -3.50
N SER A 480 8.56 5.13 -3.49
CA SER A 480 8.70 5.93 -4.71
C SER A 480 10.02 5.74 -5.49
N ASP A 481 11.02 5.10 -4.89
CA ASP A 481 12.36 4.90 -5.46
C ASP A 481 12.67 3.41 -5.73
N LEU A 482 11.79 2.50 -5.29
CA LEU A 482 11.89 1.10 -5.63
C LEU A 482 11.11 0.89 -6.91
N GLU A 483 11.83 0.52 -7.97
CA GLU A 483 11.16 0.05 -9.16
C GLU A 483 10.49 -1.30 -8.84
N PRO A 484 9.27 -1.54 -9.35
CA PRO A 484 8.70 -2.88 -9.35
C PRO A 484 9.70 -3.87 -9.96
N HIS A 485 9.68 -5.11 -9.49
CA HIS A 485 10.52 -6.16 -10.05
C HIS A 485 10.15 -6.49 -11.50
N GLY A 486 8.97 -6.09 -11.95
CA GLY A 486 8.54 -6.10 -13.35
C GLY A 486 7.29 -5.25 -13.57
N ILE A 487 7.10 -4.76 -14.79
CA ILE A 487 5.98 -3.88 -15.18
C ILE A 487 5.20 -4.52 -16.32
N ILE A 488 3.88 -4.49 -16.24
CA ILE A 488 2.98 -4.88 -17.33
C ILE A 488 2.18 -3.65 -17.76
N TYR A 489 2.36 -3.23 -19.01
CA TYR A 489 1.48 -2.30 -19.69
C TYR A 489 0.42 -3.11 -20.44
N ALA A 490 -0.85 -2.95 -20.10
CA ALA A 490 -1.96 -3.57 -20.81
C ALA A 490 -2.91 -2.50 -21.32
N VAL A 491 -2.81 -2.18 -22.60
CA VAL A 491 -3.46 -1.01 -23.19
C VAL A 491 -4.39 -1.47 -24.31
N ASP A 492 -5.64 -1.04 -24.23
CA ASP A 492 -6.67 -1.33 -25.24
C ASP A 492 -7.06 -0.07 -26.02
N GLY A 493 -7.56 -0.26 -27.24
CA GLY A 493 -7.98 0.80 -28.13
C GLY A 493 -6.85 1.57 -28.83
N VAL A 494 -5.66 0.98 -28.98
CA VAL A 494 -4.53 1.61 -29.70
C VAL A 494 -4.76 1.54 -31.22
N PRO A 495 -4.93 2.69 -31.91
CA PRO A 495 -5.24 2.71 -33.33
C PRO A 495 -4.12 2.09 -34.19
N GLY A 496 -4.48 1.26 -35.17
CA GLY A 496 -3.51 0.66 -36.10
C GLY A 496 -2.72 -0.54 -35.55
N ARG A 497 -2.86 -0.87 -34.25
CA ARG A 497 -2.25 -2.06 -33.64
C ARG A 497 -3.21 -3.25 -33.67
N THR A 498 -2.68 -4.44 -33.96
CA THR A 498 -3.39 -5.71 -33.73
C THR A 498 -3.23 -6.16 -32.27
N SER A 499 -4.06 -7.11 -31.83
CA SER A 499 -3.92 -7.72 -30.51
C SER A 499 -2.64 -8.56 -30.44
N TYR A 500 -1.61 -8.05 -29.75
CA TYR A 500 -0.28 -8.66 -29.70
C TYR A 500 0.47 -8.25 -28.42
N GLY A 501 1.38 -9.09 -27.96
CA GLY A 501 2.19 -8.86 -26.77
C GLY A 501 3.69 -8.80 -27.04
N TYR A 502 4.39 -8.11 -26.15
CA TYR A 502 5.84 -7.91 -26.19
C TYR A 502 6.38 -8.08 -24.78
N TYR A 503 7.52 -8.74 -24.63
CA TYR A 503 8.21 -8.90 -23.35
C TYR A 503 9.71 -8.70 -23.54
N CYS A 504 10.26 -7.79 -22.74
CA CYS A 504 11.69 -7.55 -22.63
C CYS A 504 12.20 -8.23 -21.34
N PRO A 505 12.95 -9.35 -21.44
CA PRO A 505 13.43 -10.09 -20.27
C PRO A 505 14.42 -9.31 -19.40
N GLU A 506 15.25 -8.47 -20.02
CA GLU A 506 16.29 -7.69 -19.33
C GLU A 506 15.67 -6.65 -18.38
N MET A 507 14.69 -5.91 -18.89
CA MET A 507 13.96 -4.88 -18.13
C MET A 507 12.71 -5.40 -17.44
N ARG A 508 12.42 -6.71 -17.55
CA ARG A 508 11.23 -7.37 -16.97
C ARG A 508 9.94 -6.60 -17.24
N THR A 509 9.81 -6.10 -18.46
CA THR A 509 8.70 -5.25 -18.89
C THR A 509 7.90 -5.94 -19.98
N ALA A 510 6.59 -6.06 -19.79
CA ALA A 510 5.67 -6.54 -20.82
C ALA A 510 4.75 -5.41 -21.31
N ILE A 511 4.46 -5.42 -22.60
CA ILE A 511 3.54 -4.50 -23.26
C ILE A 511 2.53 -5.34 -24.03
N LEU A 512 1.25 -5.15 -23.71
CA LEU A 512 0.13 -5.85 -24.33
C LEU A 512 -0.78 -4.82 -24.99
N PHE A 513 -0.91 -4.93 -26.31
CA PHE A 513 -1.80 -4.07 -27.08
C PHE A 513 -3.10 -4.79 -27.42
N ASN A 514 -4.21 -4.05 -27.30
CA ASN A 514 -5.55 -4.42 -27.75
C ASN A 514 -6.00 -5.80 -27.25
N THR A 515 -5.74 -6.08 -25.97
CA THR A 515 -6.22 -7.28 -25.29
C THR A 515 -6.80 -6.94 -23.92
N SER A 516 -8.03 -7.40 -23.69
CA SER A 516 -8.73 -7.29 -22.41
C SER A 516 -8.87 -8.64 -21.69
N TYR A 517 -8.16 -9.68 -22.15
CA TYR A 517 -8.21 -11.02 -21.54
C TYR A 517 -7.33 -11.10 -20.28
N TYR A 518 -7.92 -11.24 -19.10
CA TYR A 518 -7.17 -11.25 -17.84
C TYR A 518 -6.19 -12.43 -17.75
N GLY A 519 -6.57 -13.56 -18.35
CA GLY A 519 -5.70 -14.74 -18.42
C GLY A 519 -4.33 -14.45 -19.05
N GLN A 520 -4.24 -13.50 -19.99
CA GLN A 520 -2.98 -13.09 -20.60
C GLN A 520 -2.06 -12.38 -19.59
N ILE A 521 -2.61 -11.39 -18.88
CA ILE A 521 -1.88 -10.61 -17.87
C ILE A 521 -1.43 -11.50 -16.72
N ARG A 522 -2.33 -12.35 -16.20
CA ARG A 522 -2.01 -13.35 -15.18
C ARG A 522 -0.87 -14.25 -15.60
N SER A 523 -0.89 -14.73 -16.85
CA SER A 523 0.14 -15.63 -17.38
C SER A 523 1.52 -14.98 -17.41
N ILE A 524 1.59 -13.73 -17.87
CA ILE A 524 2.85 -12.97 -17.92
C ILE A 524 3.37 -12.69 -16.51
N ALA A 525 2.49 -12.26 -15.60
CA ALA A 525 2.88 -11.99 -14.21
C ALA A 525 3.48 -13.22 -13.53
N LEU A 526 2.83 -14.38 -13.66
CA LEU A 526 3.34 -15.64 -13.14
C LEU A 526 4.68 -16.03 -13.77
N GLY A 527 4.85 -15.80 -15.08
CA GLY A 527 6.10 -16.05 -15.78
C GLY A 527 7.25 -15.14 -15.33
N MET A 528 7.00 -13.84 -15.21
CA MET A 528 7.96 -12.86 -14.68
C MET A 528 8.40 -13.24 -13.26
N VAL A 529 7.44 -13.61 -12.41
CA VAL A 529 7.71 -13.99 -11.02
C VAL A 529 8.46 -15.31 -10.95
N ALA A 530 8.15 -16.29 -11.79
CA ALA A 530 8.90 -17.54 -11.87
C ALA A 530 10.37 -17.27 -12.22
N GLN A 531 10.63 -16.50 -13.27
CA GLN A 531 11.99 -16.14 -13.69
C GLN A 531 12.74 -15.35 -12.61
N ALA A 532 12.07 -14.38 -11.98
CA ALA A 532 12.68 -13.57 -10.93
C ALA A 532 12.95 -14.40 -9.66
N SER A 533 12.00 -15.22 -9.22
CA SER A 533 12.10 -15.98 -7.97
C SER A 533 13.11 -17.13 -8.07
N GLU A 534 13.20 -17.79 -9.22
CA GLU A 534 14.17 -18.87 -9.45
C GLU A 534 15.61 -18.35 -9.43
N ARG A 535 15.84 -17.14 -9.96
CA ARG A 535 17.16 -16.49 -9.95
C ARG A 535 17.52 -15.86 -8.61
N LEU A 536 16.57 -15.18 -7.96
CA LEU A 536 16.84 -14.34 -6.79
C LEU A 536 16.63 -15.06 -5.45
N LEU A 537 15.73 -16.04 -5.40
CA LEU A 537 15.20 -16.60 -4.16
C LEU A 537 15.29 -18.13 -4.06
N ASP A 538 15.84 -18.81 -5.07
CA ASP A 538 15.91 -20.27 -5.17
C ASP A 538 14.53 -20.94 -4.97
N VAL A 539 13.50 -20.36 -5.60
CA VAL A 539 12.12 -20.82 -5.50
C VAL A 539 11.63 -21.35 -6.84
N HIS A 540 11.19 -22.60 -6.87
CA HIS A 540 10.75 -23.29 -8.08
C HIS A 540 9.27 -23.01 -8.41
N GLY A 541 8.98 -22.45 -9.58
CA GLY A 541 7.61 -22.24 -10.06
C GLY A 541 7.05 -23.46 -10.78
N ILE A 542 5.90 -23.99 -10.33
CA ILE A 542 5.32 -25.22 -10.90
C ILE A 542 3.87 -25.01 -11.32
N ARG A 543 3.55 -25.44 -12.55
CA ARG A 543 2.17 -25.55 -13.01
C ARG A 543 1.51 -26.84 -12.51
N ALA A 544 0.87 -26.77 -11.37
CA ALA A 544 0.17 -27.91 -10.79
C ALA A 544 -1.17 -27.50 -10.16
N ALA A 545 -2.08 -28.47 -10.07
CA ALA A 545 -3.15 -28.40 -9.08
C ALA A 545 -2.65 -29.07 -7.80
N GLY A 546 -2.93 -28.46 -6.65
CA GLY A 546 -2.45 -28.92 -5.35
C GLY A 546 -3.60 -29.18 -4.38
N VAL A 547 -3.47 -30.26 -3.61
CA VAL A 547 -4.37 -30.60 -2.50
C VAL A 547 -3.54 -31.13 -1.33
N ASP A 548 -3.97 -30.85 -0.11
CA ASP A 548 -3.35 -31.33 1.11
C ASP A 548 -4.27 -32.32 1.85
N PHE A 549 -3.68 -33.40 2.35
CA PHE A 549 -4.34 -34.38 3.20
C PHE A 549 -3.64 -34.45 4.57
N GLY A 550 -3.92 -33.49 5.45
CA GLY A 550 -3.41 -33.49 6.82
C GLY A 550 -1.91 -33.26 6.90
N GLY A 551 -1.39 -32.31 6.13
CA GLY A 551 0.04 -31.97 6.04
C GLY A 551 0.81 -32.77 5.00
N LYS A 552 0.12 -33.61 4.21
CA LYS A 552 0.68 -34.34 3.08
C LYS A 552 0.15 -33.77 1.77
N GLY A 553 0.97 -32.96 1.12
CA GLY A 553 0.64 -32.35 -0.16
C GLY A 553 0.79 -33.30 -1.34
N LEU A 554 -0.22 -33.30 -2.20
CA LEU A 554 -0.26 -33.97 -3.51
C LEU A 554 -0.35 -32.93 -4.62
N LEU A 555 0.58 -33.00 -5.56
CA LEU A 555 0.54 -32.22 -6.80
C LEU A 555 0.04 -33.07 -7.95
N LEU A 556 -0.92 -32.52 -8.71
CA LEU A 556 -1.31 -33.04 -10.02
C LEU A 556 -0.62 -32.19 -11.09
N VAL A 557 0.34 -32.77 -11.79
CA VAL A 557 1.11 -32.12 -12.86
C VAL A 557 0.72 -32.74 -14.18
N GLY A 558 0.47 -31.93 -15.21
CA GLY A 558 0.13 -32.43 -16.52
C GLY A 558 -0.20 -31.34 -17.51
N ALA A 559 -0.14 -31.70 -18.79
CA ALA A 559 -0.39 -30.77 -19.89
C ALA A 559 -1.86 -30.33 -19.99
N LYS A 560 -2.13 -29.37 -20.88
CA LYS A 560 -3.49 -28.96 -21.24
C LYS A 560 -4.26 -30.19 -21.78
N GLY A 561 -5.47 -30.41 -21.26
CA GLY A 561 -6.32 -31.55 -21.64
C GLY A 561 -6.20 -32.79 -20.76
N MET A 562 -5.26 -32.84 -19.81
CA MET A 562 -5.09 -33.98 -18.89
C MET A 562 -6.07 -34.00 -17.70
N LYS A 563 -7.28 -33.44 -17.86
CA LYS A 563 -8.35 -33.45 -16.84
C LYS A 563 -7.89 -33.06 -15.41
N ARG A 564 -6.84 -32.23 -15.29
CA ARG A 564 -6.25 -31.84 -14.00
C ARG A 564 -7.28 -31.14 -13.09
N GLY A 565 -8.01 -30.18 -13.66
CA GLY A 565 -9.03 -29.43 -12.93
C GLY A 565 -10.18 -30.32 -12.44
N SER A 566 -10.71 -31.21 -13.28
CA SER A 566 -11.77 -32.13 -12.85
C SER A 566 -11.28 -33.16 -11.83
N SER A 567 -10.04 -33.63 -11.96
CA SER A 567 -9.41 -34.52 -10.97
C SER A 567 -9.26 -33.85 -9.60
N LEU A 568 -8.85 -32.58 -9.59
CA LEU A 568 -8.80 -31.77 -8.38
C LEU A 568 -10.19 -31.59 -7.75
N LEU A 569 -11.20 -31.22 -8.53
CA LEU A 569 -12.57 -31.04 -8.01
C LEU A 569 -13.16 -32.32 -7.42
N ARG A 570 -12.87 -33.49 -8.01
CA ARG A 570 -13.20 -34.81 -7.44
C ARG A 570 -12.48 -35.08 -6.12
N LEU A 571 -11.19 -34.74 -6.02
CA LEU A 571 -10.44 -34.88 -4.77
C LEU A 571 -11.01 -34.01 -3.65
N LEU A 572 -11.49 -32.82 -3.97
CA LEU A 572 -12.09 -31.90 -3.01
C LEU A 572 -13.46 -32.36 -2.48
N GLU A 573 -14.09 -33.36 -3.11
CA GLU A 573 -15.25 -34.05 -2.53
C GLU A 573 -14.87 -34.91 -1.31
N ASP A 574 -13.57 -35.15 -1.05
CA ASP A 574 -13.12 -35.79 0.17
C ASP A 574 -13.17 -34.82 1.35
N GLU A 575 -13.73 -35.24 2.49
CA GLU A 575 -13.80 -34.41 3.69
C GLU A 575 -12.43 -34.06 4.29
N LYS A 576 -11.40 -34.87 4.03
CA LYS A 576 -10.04 -34.61 4.52
C LYS A 576 -9.19 -33.79 3.56
N ALA A 577 -9.60 -33.66 2.30
CA ALA A 577 -8.90 -32.85 1.32
C ALA A 577 -9.03 -31.35 1.64
N ARG A 578 -7.90 -30.64 1.60
CA ARG A 578 -7.83 -29.17 1.65
C ARG A 578 -7.25 -28.65 0.34
N PHE A 579 -7.94 -27.72 -0.28
CA PHE A 579 -7.54 -27.04 -1.51
C PHE A 579 -6.29 -26.18 -1.28
N LEU A 580 -5.27 -26.33 -2.13
CA LEU A 580 -4.07 -25.49 -2.14
C LEU A 580 -4.06 -24.53 -3.33
N THR A 581 -4.12 -25.08 -4.56
CA THR A 581 -4.15 -24.29 -5.81
C THR A 581 -4.77 -25.10 -6.94
N ASN A 582 -5.27 -24.43 -7.98
CA ASN A 582 -5.84 -25.08 -9.16
C ASN A 582 -4.91 -25.13 -10.38
N ASP A 583 -3.85 -24.32 -10.40
CA ASP A 583 -3.07 -24.13 -11.61
C ASP A 583 -1.59 -23.77 -11.40
N TRP A 584 -1.24 -23.02 -10.36
CA TRP A 584 0.15 -22.58 -10.15
C TRP A 584 0.53 -22.46 -8.67
N LEU A 585 1.78 -22.80 -8.35
CA LEU A 585 2.37 -22.67 -7.01
C LEU A 585 3.88 -22.46 -7.09
N PHE A 586 4.46 -22.05 -5.97
CA PHE A 586 5.90 -21.92 -5.78
C PHE A 586 6.40 -22.90 -4.74
N VAL A 587 7.48 -23.61 -5.02
CA VAL A 587 8.09 -24.60 -4.11
C VAL A 587 9.43 -24.08 -3.61
N ARG A 588 9.60 -24.11 -2.28
CA ARG A 588 10.87 -23.84 -1.60
C ARG A 588 11.40 -25.12 -1.00
N TYR A 589 12.71 -25.32 -1.06
CA TYR A 589 13.37 -26.47 -0.46
C TYR A 589 14.00 -26.08 0.88
N ARG A 590 13.76 -26.89 1.93
CA ARG A 590 14.41 -26.76 3.23
C ARG A 590 14.90 -28.13 3.68
N GLY A 591 16.20 -28.39 3.51
CA GLY A 591 16.75 -29.73 3.73
C GLY A 591 16.11 -30.76 2.79
N ASN A 592 15.53 -31.81 3.35
CA ASN A 592 14.84 -32.87 2.60
C ASN A 592 13.32 -32.64 2.48
N GLU A 593 12.86 -31.39 2.62
CA GLU A 593 11.45 -31.04 2.48
C GLU A 593 11.21 -30.07 1.32
N ALA A 594 10.11 -30.28 0.61
CA ALA A 594 9.56 -29.36 -0.37
C ALA A 594 8.29 -28.72 0.20
N ILE A 595 8.28 -27.39 0.30
CA ILE A 595 7.15 -26.62 0.83
C ILE A 595 6.55 -25.82 -0.32
N ALA A 596 5.28 -26.08 -0.64
CA ALA A 596 4.53 -25.37 -1.67
C ALA A 596 3.73 -24.20 -1.08
N ASP A 597 3.80 -23.04 -1.72
CA ASP A 597 3.02 -21.84 -1.43
C ASP A 597 2.12 -21.47 -2.63
N ALA A 598 0.83 -21.24 -2.37
CA ALA A 598 -0.10 -20.73 -3.37
C ALA A 598 0.00 -19.18 -3.43
N PRO A 599 0.35 -18.60 -4.60
CA PRO A 599 0.57 -17.15 -4.70
C PRO A 599 -0.72 -16.33 -4.84
N GLU A 600 -1.79 -16.96 -5.34
CA GLU A 600 -3.06 -16.29 -5.63
C GLU A 600 -3.92 -16.14 -4.37
N ARG A 601 -4.60 -15.00 -4.24
CA ARG A 601 -5.63 -14.75 -3.23
C ARG A 601 -6.97 -15.33 -3.66
N LYS A 602 -7.32 -15.17 -4.94
CA LYS A 602 -8.51 -15.76 -5.56
C LYS A 602 -8.10 -16.56 -6.79
N PHE A 603 -8.66 -17.74 -6.96
CA PHE A 603 -8.15 -18.67 -7.96
C PHE A 603 -8.88 -18.52 -9.29
N TYR A 604 -8.12 -18.53 -10.37
CA TYR A 604 -8.65 -18.36 -11.73
C TYR A 604 -9.17 -19.68 -12.29
N PHE A 605 -10.48 -19.93 -12.15
CA PHE A 605 -11.13 -21.21 -12.47
C PHE A 605 -11.81 -21.22 -13.84
N LYS A 606 -11.82 -22.39 -14.49
CA LYS A 606 -12.70 -22.66 -15.62
C LYS A 606 -14.12 -22.95 -15.15
N THR A 607 -15.07 -22.14 -15.59
CA THR A 607 -16.48 -22.24 -15.23
C THR A 607 -17.20 -23.42 -15.91
N GLU A 608 -16.69 -23.89 -17.05
CA GLU A 608 -17.17 -25.11 -17.74
C GLU A 608 -17.29 -26.31 -16.77
N SER A 609 -16.41 -26.36 -15.76
CA SER A 609 -16.41 -27.41 -14.74
C SER A 609 -17.74 -27.51 -13.98
N ALA A 610 -18.52 -26.44 -13.85
CA ALA A 610 -19.80 -26.48 -13.13
C ALA A 610 -20.80 -27.46 -13.73
N LYS A 611 -20.74 -27.73 -15.05
CA LYS A 611 -21.61 -28.70 -15.71
C LYS A 611 -21.45 -30.10 -15.10
N ASN A 612 -20.20 -30.50 -14.86
CA ASN A 612 -19.87 -31.82 -14.33
C ASN A 612 -19.83 -31.85 -12.79
N PHE A 613 -19.84 -30.67 -12.15
CA PHE A 613 -19.79 -30.56 -10.69
C PHE A 613 -20.77 -29.47 -10.18
N PRO A 614 -22.10 -29.75 -10.20
CA PRO A 614 -23.13 -28.76 -9.87
C PRO A 614 -22.98 -28.13 -8.47
N ARG A 615 -22.36 -28.83 -7.51
CA ARG A 615 -22.07 -28.29 -6.18
C ARG A 615 -21.23 -27.02 -6.21
N TYR A 616 -20.35 -26.87 -7.20
CA TYR A 616 -19.49 -25.68 -7.33
C TYR A 616 -20.10 -24.60 -8.23
N ALA A 617 -21.22 -24.87 -8.91
CA ALA A 617 -21.92 -23.91 -9.77
C ALA A 617 -22.30 -22.62 -9.00
N ARG A 618 -22.85 -22.79 -7.78
CA ARG A 618 -23.21 -21.67 -6.88
C ARG A 618 -22.03 -20.77 -6.48
N ILE A 619 -20.81 -21.27 -6.58
CA ILE A 619 -19.60 -20.48 -6.29
C ILE A 619 -19.36 -19.50 -7.45
N PHE A 620 -19.58 -19.92 -8.69
CA PHE A 620 -19.41 -19.08 -9.86
C PHE A 620 -20.46 -17.98 -9.93
N ASP A 621 -21.70 -18.24 -9.48
CA ASP A 621 -22.77 -17.23 -9.35
C ASP A 621 -22.39 -16.05 -8.42
N ARG A 622 -21.40 -16.25 -7.55
CA ARG A 622 -20.89 -15.25 -6.60
C ARG A 622 -19.49 -14.75 -6.95
N SER A 623 -18.89 -15.28 -8.00
CA SER A 623 -17.51 -14.98 -8.42
C SER A 623 -17.52 -14.04 -9.63
N LYS A 624 -16.58 -13.10 -9.69
CA LYS A 624 -16.37 -12.32 -10.92
C LYS A 624 -16.01 -13.27 -12.05
N CYS A 625 -16.75 -13.20 -13.15
CA CYS A 625 -16.47 -14.02 -14.33
C CYS A 625 -16.08 -13.15 -15.53
N GLU A 626 -15.33 -13.72 -16.48
CA GLU A 626 -15.10 -13.13 -17.79
C GLU A 626 -15.48 -14.14 -18.87
N ASN A 627 -15.85 -13.65 -20.06
CA ASN A 627 -16.25 -14.45 -21.22
C ASN A 627 -17.46 -15.38 -20.99
N VAL A 628 -18.39 -15.01 -20.09
CA VAL A 628 -19.69 -15.68 -19.96
C VAL A 628 -20.58 -15.41 -21.17
N VAL A 629 -21.52 -16.29 -21.46
CA VAL A 629 -22.46 -16.09 -22.57
C VAL A 629 -23.69 -15.34 -22.07
N THR A 630 -24.06 -14.22 -22.70
CA THR A 630 -25.27 -13.44 -22.37
C THR A 630 -26.37 -13.57 -23.41
N THR A 631 -26.04 -14.04 -24.62
CA THR A 631 -27.02 -14.30 -25.69
C THR A 631 -26.88 -15.71 -26.21
N ARG A 632 -27.98 -16.35 -26.63
CA ARG A 632 -27.93 -17.71 -27.15
C ARG A 632 -27.09 -17.84 -28.42
N SER A 633 -27.03 -16.80 -29.24
CA SER A 633 -26.18 -16.75 -30.45
C SER A 633 -24.68 -16.81 -30.15
N ASP A 634 -24.25 -16.37 -28.97
CA ASP A 634 -22.83 -16.39 -28.56
C ASP A 634 -22.38 -17.70 -27.91
N TRP A 635 -23.27 -18.70 -27.87
CA TRP A 635 -22.99 -20.02 -27.32
C TRP A 635 -22.07 -20.81 -28.26
N THR A 636 -20.79 -20.91 -27.90
CA THR A 636 -19.78 -21.58 -28.74
C THR A 636 -19.59 -23.07 -28.41
N ASN A 637 -20.10 -23.53 -27.27
CA ASN A 637 -20.04 -24.94 -26.86
C ASN A 637 -21.16 -25.80 -27.50
N MET A 638 -21.23 -25.83 -28.84
CA MET A 638 -22.31 -26.43 -29.67
C MET A 638 -22.37 -27.98 -29.69
N LYS A 639 -21.75 -28.70 -28.75
CA LYS A 639 -21.70 -30.17 -28.82
C LYS A 639 -22.77 -30.92 -28.04
N GLU A 640 -23.54 -30.24 -27.19
CA GLU A 640 -24.65 -30.87 -26.49
C GLU A 640 -25.85 -29.93 -26.53
N LEU A 641 -26.93 -30.35 -27.20
CA LEU A 641 -28.27 -29.83 -26.99
C LEU A 641 -28.61 -30.12 -25.53
N VAL A 642 -28.31 -29.18 -24.64
CA VAL A 642 -28.87 -29.19 -23.29
C VAL A 642 -30.28 -28.66 -23.44
N ASP A 643 -31.28 -29.49 -23.11
CA ASP A 643 -32.70 -29.18 -23.28
C ASP A 643 -33.16 -27.92 -22.51
N GLU A 644 -32.36 -27.45 -21.54
CA GLU A 644 -32.62 -26.22 -20.78
C GLU A 644 -31.37 -25.33 -20.71
N CYS A 645 -31.37 -24.25 -21.49
CA CYS A 645 -30.38 -23.19 -21.39
C CYS A 645 -30.74 -22.25 -20.24
N PRO A 646 -29.82 -21.91 -19.32
CA PRO A 646 -30.10 -20.95 -18.26
C PRO A 646 -30.67 -19.62 -18.78
N LEU A 647 -30.22 -19.17 -19.95
CA LEU A 647 -30.74 -17.94 -20.58
C LEU A 647 -32.20 -18.09 -21.05
N ASP A 648 -32.62 -19.30 -21.45
CA ASP A 648 -34.02 -19.58 -21.81
C ASP A 648 -34.92 -19.60 -20.56
N LEU A 649 -34.33 -19.91 -19.40
CA LEU A 649 -34.98 -19.88 -18.08
C LEU A 649 -34.96 -18.48 -17.44
N GLY A 650 -34.46 -17.46 -18.15
CA GLY A 650 -34.42 -16.07 -17.69
C GLY A 650 -33.18 -15.68 -16.89
N GLU A 651 -32.15 -16.53 -16.82
CA GLU A 651 -30.88 -16.15 -16.18
C GLU A 651 -30.12 -15.10 -17.02
N PRO A 652 -29.47 -14.12 -16.39
CA PRO A 652 -28.84 -13.00 -17.11
C PRO A 652 -27.53 -13.37 -17.84
N TYR A 653 -26.94 -14.54 -17.55
CA TYR A 653 -25.75 -15.05 -18.21
C TYR A 653 -25.60 -16.56 -17.97
N CYS A 654 -24.80 -17.23 -18.80
CA CYS A 654 -24.47 -18.64 -18.73
C CYS A 654 -22.95 -18.80 -18.74
N TYR A 655 -22.37 -19.20 -17.60
CA TYR A 655 -20.93 -19.34 -17.46
C TYR A 655 -20.35 -20.61 -18.08
N TRP A 656 -21.15 -21.65 -18.42
CA TRP A 656 -20.67 -22.83 -19.17
C TRP A 656 -20.94 -22.77 -20.68
N GLY A 657 -21.59 -21.72 -21.18
CA GLY A 657 -21.87 -21.54 -22.61
C GLY A 657 -20.63 -21.26 -23.47
N SER A 658 -19.50 -20.91 -22.83
CA SER A 658 -18.23 -20.58 -23.46
C SER A 658 -17.09 -21.37 -22.82
N LEU A 659 -16.23 -21.99 -23.64
CA LEU A 659 -15.03 -22.70 -23.20
C LEU A 659 -13.94 -21.76 -22.66
N ASP A 660 -14.08 -20.46 -22.96
CA ASP A 660 -13.18 -19.39 -22.51
C ASP A 660 -13.69 -18.68 -21.27
N SER A 661 -14.87 -19.04 -20.77
CA SER A 661 -15.42 -18.49 -19.55
C SER A 661 -14.60 -18.88 -18.32
N ARG A 662 -14.29 -17.90 -17.48
CA ARG A 662 -13.43 -18.05 -16.30
C ARG A 662 -14.00 -17.28 -15.12
N ALA A 663 -13.73 -17.74 -13.90
CA ALA A 663 -14.16 -17.11 -12.65
C ALA A 663 -12.99 -16.89 -11.70
N LEU A 664 -12.95 -15.75 -11.01
CA LEU A 664 -12.09 -15.52 -9.86
C LEU A 664 -12.79 -15.97 -8.59
N VAL A 665 -12.40 -17.15 -8.09
CA VAL A 665 -13.05 -17.83 -6.98
C VAL A 665 -12.32 -17.55 -5.68
N ASP A 666 -13.05 -17.08 -4.66
CA ASP A 666 -12.53 -17.05 -3.31
C ASP A 666 -12.37 -18.50 -2.79
N PRO A 667 -11.17 -18.92 -2.37
CA PRO A 667 -10.95 -20.29 -1.92
C PRO A 667 -11.80 -20.68 -0.70
N ALA A 668 -12.19 -19.72 0.15
CA ALA A 668 -13.03 -20.03 1.31
C ALA A 668 -14.44 -20.49 0.90
N TRP A 669 -14.88 -20.22 -0.33
CA TRP A 669 -16.16 -20.70 -0.86
C TRP A 669 -16.09 -22.17 -1.28
N ILE A 670 -14.89 -22.74 -1.41
CA ILE A 670 -14.66 -24.15 -1.69
C ILE A 670 -14.78 -24.94 -0.38
N GLY A 671 -16.01 -25.15 0.09
CA GLY A 671 -16.30 -25.98 1.27
C GLY A 671 -15.98 -25.33 2.63
N GLY A 672 -15.65 -24.03 2.67
CA GLY A 672 -15.41 -23.25 3.88
C GLY A 672 -13.92 -22.95 4.16
N PRO A 673 -13.59 -22.04 5.09
CA PRO A 673 -12.21 -21.65 5.38
C PRO A 673 -11.29 -22.82 5.79
N GLN A 674 -11.85 -23.85 6.44
CA GLN A 674 -11.10 -25.05 6.88
C GLN A 674 -10.70 -26.00 5.73
N LYS A 675 -11.31 -25.80 4.56
CA LYS A 675 -11.08 -26.58 3.34
C LYS A 675 -10.03 -25.96 2.43
N TYR A 676 -9.41 -24.87 2.84
CA TYR A 676 -8.36 -24.18 2.10
C TYR A 676 -7.09 -24.07 2.93
N ILE A 677 -5.94 -24.17 2.27
CA ILE A 677 -4.63 -23.93 2.87
C ILE A 677 -3.73 -23.16 1.89
N LYS A 678 -2.91 -22.24 2.40
CA LYS A 678 -1.95 -21.48 1.58
C LYS A 678 -0.63 -22.19 1.36
N ARG A 679 -0.27 -23.10 2.26
CA ARG A 679 1.03 -23.75 2.32
C ARG A 679 0.90 -25.24 2.62
N SER A 680 1.65 -26.09 1.94
CA SER A 680 1.66 -27.54 2.17
C SER A 680 3.06 -28.13 2.04
N HIS A 681 3.38 -29.13 2.87
CA HIS A 681 4.57 -29.96 2.70
C HIS A 681 4.28 -31.02 1.64
N LEU A 682 4.97 -30.94 0.50
CA LEU A 682 4.77 -31.87 -0.60
C LEU A 682 5.34 -33.24 -0.25
N LYS A 683 4.55 -34.28 -0.51
CA LYS A 683 4.96 -35.68 -0.35
C LYS A 683 4.87 -36.45 -1.65
N THR A 684 3.90 -36.10 -2.51
CA THR A 684 3.60 -36.86 -3.72
C THR A 684 3.40 -35.95 -4.92
N VAL A 685 3.93 -36.37 -6.08
CA VAL A 685 3.67 -35.74 -7.38
C VAL A 685 3.06 -36.77 -8.33
N ALA A 686 1.84 -36.52 -8.79
CA ALA A 686 1.15 -37.31 -9.79
C ALA A 686 1.28 -36.63 -11.17
N LEU A 687 2.08 -37.24 -12.04
CA LEU A 687 2.26 -36.87 -13.44
C LEU A 687 1.13 -37.48 -14.27
N LEU A 688 0.14 -36.67 -14.63
CA LEU A 688 -1.04 -37.10 -15.37
C LEU A 688 -0.73 -37.33 -16.84
N CYS A 689 -1.08 -38.50 -17.36
CA CYS A 689 -0.94 -38.85 -18.77
C CYS A 689 -2.23 -39.42 -19.36
N TYR A 690 -2.34 -39.39 -20.70
CA TYR A 690 -3.43 -40.00 -21.44
C TYR A 690 -2.84 -40.98 -22.47
N GLU A 691 -2.63 -42.24 -22.05
CA GLU A 691 -1.98 -43.27 -22.86
C GLU A 691 -2.83 -44.55 -22.85
N PRO A 692 -3.59 -44.86 -23.90
CA PRO A 692 -4.32 -46.12 -23.96
C PRO A 692 -3.39 -47.32 -23.78
N ASN A 693 -3.84 -48.34 -23.06
CA ASN A 693 -3.15 -49.62 -22.85
C ASN A 693 -1.87 -49.57 -21.99
N THR A 694 -1.69 -48.57 -21.13
CA THR A 694 -0.64 -48.55 -20.09
C THR A 694 -1.24 -48.65 -18.69
N PRO A 695 -0.46 -49.08 -17.66
CA PRO A 695 -0.95 -49.20 -16.29
C PRO A 695 -1.62 -47.92 -15.77
N ALA A 696 -2.63 -48.08 -14.92
CA ALA A 696 -3.37 -46.95 -14.34
C ALA A 696 -2.48 -46.05 -13.48
N VAL A 697 -1.58 -46.64 -12.69
CA VAL A 697 -0.62 -45.94 -11.83
C VAL A 697 0.70 -46.68 -11.90
N GLU A 698 1.79 -45.94 -12.09
CA GLU A 698 3.16 -46.44 -12.12
C GLU A 698 4.03 -45.54 -11.25
N LYS A 699 4.78 -46.10 -10.30
CA LYS A 699 5.77 -45.34 -9.51
C LYS A 699 7.03 -45.17 -10.34
N LEU A 700 7.51 -43.93 -10.47
CA LEU A 700 8.69 -43.62 -11.27
C LEU A 700 9.94 -43.48 -10.40
N SER A 701 11.12 -43.79 -10.96
CA SER A 701 12.38 -43.30 -10.41
C SER A 701 12.49 -41.77 -10.59
N VAL A 702 13.44 -41.16 -9.90
CA VAL A 702 13.72 -39.71 -10.02
C VAL A 702 14.04 -39.35 -11.46
N GLU A 703 14.86 -40.16 -12.12
CA GLU A 703 15.34 -39.97 -13.48
C GLU A 703 14.20 -40.14 -14.49
N ALA A 704 13.38 -41.18 -14.34
CA ALA A 704 12.23 -41.42 -15.21
C ALA A 704 11.18 -40.28 -15.08
N ALA A 705 10.95 -39.77 -13.87
CA ALA A 705 10.07 -38.63 -13.64
C ALA A 705 10.63 -37.34 -14.25
N LEU A 706 11.94 -37.10 -14.10
CA LEU A 706 12.63 -35.96 -14.70
C LEU A 706 12.58 -35.99 -16.22
N ASP A 707 12.86 -37.14 -16.84
CA ASP A 707 12.79 -37.31 -18.29
C ASP A 707 11.38 -37.08 -18.81
N TYR A 708 10.36 -37.56 -18.09
CA TYR A 708 8.97 -37.37 -18.45
C TYR A 708 8.57 -35.89 -18.50
N VAL A 709 8.84 -35.13 -17.41
CA VAL A 709 8.51 -33.70 -17.37
C VAL A 709 9.34 -32.90 -18.35
N THR A 710 10.62 -33.25 -18.53
CA THR A 710 11.50 -32.56 -19.46
C THR A 710 11.04 -32.71 -20.90
N GLN A 711 10.79 -33.95 -21.35
CA GLN A 711 10.26 -34.17 -22.69
C GLN A 711 8.93 -33.46 -22.85
N GLY A 712 8.11 -33.45 -21.80
CA GLY A 712 6.85 -32.71 -21.79
C GLY A 712 5.93 -33.13 -22.93
N LYS A 713 6.07 -34.37 -23.42
CA LYS A 713 5.36 -34.89 -24.58
C LYS A 713 3.99 -35.38 -24.16
N TYR A 714 2.94 -34.85 -24.78
CA TYR A 714 1.55 -35.16 -24.40
C TYR A 714 0.62 -35.22 -25.61
N ARG A 715 -0.52 -35.91 -25.43
CA ARG A 715 -1.66 -35.92 -26.35
C ARG A 715 -2.95 -36.08 -25.55
N SER A 716 -4.05 -35.52 -26.02
CA SER A 716 -5.35 -35.59 -25.32
C SER A 716 -6.40 -36.31 -26.17
N ALA A 717 -7.42 -36.86 -25.52
CA ALA A 717 -8.61 -37.31 -26.25
C ALA A 717 -9.48 -36.11 -26.65
N SER A 718 -9.93 -36.12 -27.91
CA SER A 718 -10.96 -35.23 -28.44
C SER A 718 -12.17 -36.06 -28.85
N GLY A 719 -13.34 -35.43 -29.06
CA GLY A 719 -14.52 -36.12 -29.60
C GLY A 719 -14.31 -36.74 -30.99
N ALA A 720 -13.20 -36.47 -31.67
CA ALA A 720 -12.81 -37.03 -32.97
C ALA A 720 -11.63 -38.05 -32.88
N GLY A 721 -11.24 -38.47 -31.68
CA GLY A 721 -10.09 -39.37 -31.46
C GLY A 721 -8.91 -38.71 -30.73
N MET A 722 -7.75 -39.39 -30.71
CA MET A 722 -6.52 -38.90 -30.08
C MET A 722 -5.89 -37.76 -30.88
N THR A 723 -5.51 -36.67 -30.22
CA THR A 723 -4.75 -35.60 -30.87
C THR A 723 -3.31 -36.04 -31.20
N PRO A 724 -2.64 -35.42 -32.18
CA PRO A 724 -1.20 -35.57 -32.36
C PRO A 724 -0.42 -35.25 -31.08
N TYR A 725 0.76 -35.84 -30.94
CA TYR A 725 1.66 -35.50 -29.85
C TYR A 725 2.11 -34.04 -29.96
N LYS A 726 2.09 -33.35 -28.83
CA LYS A 726 2.63 -32.01 -28.65
C LYS A 726 3.73 -32.07 -27.60
N THR A 727 4.66 -31.15 -27.68
CA THR A 727 5.77 -31.03 -26.72
C THR A 727 5.60 -29.72 -25.98
N GLN A 728 5.61 -29.79 -24.66
CA GLN A 728 5.65 -28.64 -23.78
C GLN A 728 6.52 -28.99 -22.57
N PRO A 729 7.83 -28.68 -22.61
CA PRO A 729 8.74 -28.97 -21.52
C PRO A 729 8.19 -28.49 -20.17
N PHE A 730 8.31 -29.33 -19.16
CA PHE A 730 7.84 -29.16 -17.78
C PHE A 730 6.32 -28.90 -17.65
N PHE A 731 5.56 -29.04 -18.75
CA PHE A 731 4.14 -28.69 -18.84
C PHE A 731 3.83 -27.26 -18.40
N ASN A 732 4.83 -26.36 -18.49
CA ASN A 732 4.78 -25.01 -17.97
C ASN A 732 4.52 -24.01 -19.12
N PRO A 733 3.33 -23.38 -19.20
CA PRO A 733 2.98 -22.40 -20.23
C PRO A 733 3.43 -20.98 -19.89
N TYR A 734 4.03 -20.77 -18.71
CA TYR A 734 4.41 -19.45 -18.22
C TYR A 734 5.91 -19.18 -18.37
N ILE A 735 6.66 -20.08 -19.00
CA ILE A 735 8.07 -19.86 -19.33
C ILE A 735 8.12 -18.76 -20.42
N LEU A 736 8.63 -17.58 -20.07
CA LEU A 736 8.74 -16.43 -20.97
C LEU A 736 10.08 -16.48 -21.73
N GLY A 737 10.06 -16.97 -22.97
CA GLY A 737 11.27 -17.26 -23.74
C GLY A 737 11.96 -18.52 -23.19
N THR A 738 12.60 -19.31 -24.06
CA THR A 738 13.27 -20.56 -23.68
C THR A 738 14.77 -20.42 -23.94
N SER A 739 15.57 -20.26 -22.89
CA SER A 739 17.03 -20.38 -22.98
C SER A 739 17.51 -21.71 -22.40
N VAL A 740 18.68 -22.18 -22.86
CA VAL A 740 19.32 -23.40 -22.32
C VAL A 740 19.49 -23.31 -20.80
N GLU A 741 19.90 -22.13 -20.31
CA GLU A 741 20.06 -21.86 -18.88
C GLU A 741 18.76 -22.03 -18.09
N GLN A 742 17.62 -21.58 -18.64
CA GLN A 742 16.31 -21.73 -18.01
C GLN A 742 15.86 -23.19 -17.99
N GLU A 743 16.08 -23.93 -19.08
CA GLU A 743 15.78 -25.37 -19.12
C GLU A 743 16.63 -26.14 -18.10
N ASP A 744 17.91 -25.82 -17.96
CA ASP A 744 18.79 -26.44 -16.97
C ASP A 744 18.39 -26.11 -15.54
N LEU A 745 17.93 -24.88 -15.28
CA LEU A 745 17.40 -24.49 -13.97
C LEU A 745 16.11 -25.26 -13.64
N GLN A 746 15.18 -25.38 -14.60
CA GLN A 746 13.97 -26.18 -14.44
C GLN A 746 14.31 -27.66 -14.20
N ARG A 747 15.24 -28.24 -14.96
CA ARG A 747 15.71 -29.62 -14.74
C ARG A 747 16.24 -29.82 -13.33
N ARG A 748 17.10 -28.93 -12.84
CA ARG A 748 17.63 -29.00 -11.47
C ARG A 748 16.52 -28.90 -10.43
N ASN A 749 15.58 -27.99 -10.62
CA ASN A 749 14.48 -27.77 -9.71
C ASN A 749 13.51 -28.96 -9.64
N PHE A 750 13.14 -29.55 -10.78
CA PHE A 750 12.31 -30.78 -10.80
C PHE A 750 13.07 -32.00 -10.28
N HIS A 751 14.36 -32.12 -10.57
CA HIS A 751 15.18 -33.18 -10.00
C HIS A 751 15.18 -33.11 -8.47
N GLN A 752 15.37 -31.91 -7.89
CA GLN A 752 15.30 -31.72 -6.44
C GLN A 752 13.90 -32.05 -5.89
N LEU A 753 12.82 -31.66 -6.58
CA LEU A 753 11.45 -32.03 -6.20
C LEU A 753 11.28 -33.54 -6.10
N PHE A 754 11.71 -34.28 -7.14
CA PHE A 754 11.53 -35.73 -7.20
C PHE A 754 12.45 -36.50 -6.24
N ARG A 755 13.54 -35.90 -5.76
CA ARG A 755 14.36 -36.49 -4.69
C ARG A 755 13.67 -36.47 -3.33
N VAL A 756 12.82 -35.47 -3.07
CA VAL A 756 12.17 -35.27 -1.76
C VAL A 756 10.68 -35.61 -1.77
N THR A 757 10.14 -36.01 -2.92
CA THR A 757 8.74 -36.44 -3.09
C THR A 757 8.67 -37.77 -3.85
N THR A 758 7.55 -38.48 -3.73
CA THR A 758 7.32 -39.68 -4.54
C THR A 758 6.61 -39.31 -5.84
N ALA A 759 7.19 -39.64 -6.99
CA ALA A 759 6.61 -39.38 -8.29
C ALA A 759 5.84 -40.62 -8.82
N TYR A 760 4.61 -40.40 -9.27
CA TYR A 760 3.78 -41.40 -9.93
C TYR A 760 3.34 -40.92 -11.29
N LYS A 761 3.44 -41.76 -12.32
CA LYS A 761 2.72 -41.59 -13.58
C LYS A 761 1.29 -42.11 -13.39
N VAL A 762 0.30 -41.26 -13.61
CA VAL A 762 -1.12 -41.58 -13.43
C VAL A 762 -1.83 -41.47 -14.77
N ASN A 763 -2.23 -42.62 -15.31
CA ASN A 763 -2.89 -42.70 -16.60
C ASN A 763 -4.40 -42.54 -16.45
N ILE A 764 -4.87 -41.31 -16.66
CA ILE A 764 -6.28 -40.96 -16.55
C ILE A 764 -7.16 -41.59 -17.64
N ALA A 765 -6.57 -42.16 -18.71
CA ALA A 765 -7.32 -42.91 -19.72
C ALA A 765 -7.73 -44.31 -19.22
N SER A 766 -6.93 -44.90 -18.33
CA SER A 766 -7.16 -46.25 -17.77
C SER A 766 -7.92 -46.24 -16.45
N ILE A 767 -8.31 -45.06 -15.94
CA ILE A 767 -9.01 -44.90 -14.67
C ILE A 767 -10.44 -44.41 -14.94
N PRO A 768 -11.48 -45.17 -14.55
CA PRO A 768 -12.86 -44.71 -14.61
C PRO A 768 -13.02 -43.38 -13.84
N PRO A 769 -13.71 -42.37 -14.39
CA PRO A 769 -13.86 -41.04 -13.76
C PRO A 769 -14.35 -41.08 -12.31
N GLU A 770 -15.18 -42.06 -11.97
CA GLU A 770 -15.78 -42.22 -10.64
C GLU A 770 -14.75 -42.67 -9.59
N THR A 771 -13.69 -43.35 -10.03
CA THR A 771 -12.69 -43.99 -9.15
C THR A 771 -11.40 -43.18 -9.00
N ILE A 772 -11.23 -42.12 -9.81
CA ILE A 772 -10.02 -41.29 -9.82
C ILE A 772 -9.70 -40.69 -8.45
N LYS A 773 -10.72 -40.34 -7.67
CA LYS A 773 -10.59 -39.83 -6.30
C LYS A 773 -9.90 -40.86 -5.39
N SER A 774 -10.37 -42.11 -5.40
CA SER A 774 -9.78 -43.19 -4.58
C SER A 774 -8.34 -43.45 -5.00
N ARG A 775 -8.09 -43.55 -6.31
CA ARG A 775 -6.75 -43.82 -6.85
C ARG A 775 -5.73 -42.74 -6.54
N LEU A 776 -6.12 -41.47 -6.65
CA LEU A 776 -5.23 -40.35 -6.29
C LEU A 776 -5.04 -40.22 -4.78
N ARG A 777 -6.06 -40.57 -3.98
CA ARG A 777 -5.97 -40.59 -2.51
C ARG A 777 -5.04 -41.71 -2.01
N GLU A 778 -4.99 -42.86 -2.68
CA GLU A 778 -4.07 -43.96 -2.37
C GLU A 778 -2.58 -43.57 -2.47
N LEU A 779 -2.26 -42.45 -3.13
CA LEU A 779 -0.88 -41.98 -3.32
C LEU A 779 -0.33 -41.13 -2.15
N VAL A 780 -1.13 -40.86 -1.11
CA VAL A 780 -0.86 -39.89 -0.03
C VAL A 780 -1.21 -40.46 1.33
#